data_AF-A0A366HYN6-F1
#
_entry.id   AF-A0A366HYN6-F1
#
_cell.length_a   1.000
_cell.length_b   1.000
_cell.length_c   1.000
_cell.angle_alpha   90.00
_cell.angle_beta   90.00
_cell.angle_gamma   90.00
#
_symmetry.space_group_name_H-M   'P 1'
#
loop_
_entity.id
_entity.type
_entity.pdbx_description
1 polymer ?
#
loop_
_entity_poly.entity_id
_entity_poly.type
_entity_poly.pdbx_seq_one_letter_code
_entity_poly.pdbx_strand_id
1 'polypeptide(L)'
;MHLYDGYEDVYNTLLAIFPTNGQVQYEAFLNYVANHIEIYDEQLVKTICRMSVVLSSEEALELLHWATDNEMVHVHPASGDGADYNIKVSEIKNDKHDVEYFIWRLLGHKDKGVRCKAAHVLLRTAVLGDFDIIKNIVQIYNNPLPIWYMDEKNYFFIESARIWYLATCLRIAKTYSKSLVSIYPFFKSIACAENIVHALQRRLARDICLLLAPYCDADSIDKLSICDKCIEHDHVSGMRKYQRESIKSSESWKFSFDTTDTLRYWYDDVAEIFGCTQNEVANECDYFVAQFGVTNEQCIKWNKNFLRQEEYQKTYNNHGHIPTVETLEKYVEWHSMFYVADRYRQTKEQIRDDYQSYESWLNGYLFGVNGLWCFEFRNHVPLLPFLWDFSKTVEIKPTCWYVIPEHLPKKLTDNSLGISLDMEYSAHFQQSNRYIRIESAFVKKDYINQLVTELENPNVALFDFYQKNHEYGYHKKPMFFAHPTCEVITTFSDDALDKKDLLLKDYLTASNYLMGLSDNLRKDLNLSQENQLLHTRVDSNSDFPIQMYHWSEPENESGYEKHSTYGNMVVIEKECLLEILKKQNQAILFEVLISFEDDSYRFHGTPSKPAKSKTILFLKIDEQNNEFVWGEHILPVNDN
;
A
#
# COMPACT_ATOMS: atom_id res chain seq x y z
N MET A 1 12.59 -1.00 -2.78
CA MET A 1 13.15 -0.60 -4.09
C MET A 1 14.46 0.12 -3.89
N HIS A 2 15.56 -0.54 -4.27
CA HIS A 2 16.91 0.01 -4.37
C HIS A 2 17.17 0.59 -5.78
N LEU A 3 16.13 1.13 -6.41
CA LEU A 3 16.13 1.32 -7.86
C LEU A 3 17.02 2.48 -8.35
N TYR A 4 17.66 3.22 -7.45
CA TYR A 4 18.56 4.32 -7.84
C TYR A 4 20.00 4.18 -7.34
N ASP A 5 20.30 3.55 -6.19
CA ASP A 5 21.71 3.43 -5.72
C ASP A 5 22.11 2.04 -5.16
N GLY A 6 21.20 1.09 -5.00
CA GLY A 6 21.47 -0.12 -4.17
C GLY A 6 22.37 -1.19 -4.75
N TYR A 7 22.79 -1.02 -6.00
CA TYR A 7 23.76 -1.90 -6.64
C TYR A 7 24.95 -1.13 -7.18
N GLU A 8 25.10 0.16 -6.85
CA GLU A 8 26.30 0.89 -7.26
C GLU A 8 27.56 0.17 -6.77
N ASP A 9 27.59 -0.35 -5.54
CA ASP A 9 28.77 -1.05 -5.03
C ASP A 9 29.05 -2.38 -5.74
N VAL A 10 28.04 -3.19 -6.04
CA VAL A 10 28.19 -4.46 -6.77
C VAL A 10 28.58 -4.20 -8.23
N TYR A 11 28.01 -3.17 -8.84
CA TYR A 11 28.31 -2.75 -10.20
C TYR A 11 29.69 -2.10 -10.32
N ASN A 12 30.07 -1.21 -9.39
CA ASN A 12 31.40 -0.64 -9.28
C ASN A 12 32.44 -1.75 -9.05
N THR A 13 32.10 -2.77 -8.27
CA THR A 13 32.92 -3.97 -8.10
C THR A 13 33.05 -4.76 -9.42
N LEU A 14 31.95 -4.99 -10.14
CA LEU A 14 31.97 -5.67 -11.44
C LEU A 14 32.71 -4.86 -12.52
N LEU A 15 32.59 -3.53 -12.54
CA LEU A 15 33.32 -2.64 -13.44
C LEU A 15 34.80 -2.53 -13.08
N ALA A 16 35.14 -2.62 -11.81
CA ALA A 16 36.53 -2.72 -11.37
C ALA A 16 37.18 -4.04 -11.80
N ILE A 17 36.40 -5.13 -11.82
CA ILE A 17 36.84 -6.46 -12.28
C ILE A 17 36.86 -6.56 -13.81
N PHE A 18 35.89 -5.93 -14.48
CA PHE A 18 35.69 -5.91 -15.94
C PHE A 18 35.59 -4.47 -16.45
N PRO A 19 36.70 -3.73 -16.52
CA PRO A 19 36.69 -2.33 -16.95
C PRO A 19 36.22 -2.23 -18.40
N THR A 20 35.04 -1.67 -18.59
CA THR A 20 34.43 -1.41 -19.90
C THR A 20 34.12 0.08 -19.99
N ASN A 21 34.40 0.71 -21.14
CA ASN A 21 33.98 2.08 -21.37
C ASN A 21 32.46 2.13 -21.66
N GLY A 22 31.85 3.32 -21.57
CA GLY A 22 30.40 3.47 -21.76
C GLY A 22 29.87 2.92 -23.09
N GLN A 23 30.69 2.96 -24.16
CA GLN A 23 30.35 2.42 -25.47
C GLN A 23 30.22 0.89 -25.45
N VAL A 24 31.15 0.19 -24.81
CA VAL A 24 31.14 -1.29 -24.72
C VAL A 24 29.99 -1.78 -23.86
N GLN A 25 29.66 -1.05 -22.79
CA GLN A 25 28.47 -1.34 -21.99
C GLN A 25 27.21 -1.17 -22.84
N TYR A 26 27.08 -0.04 -23.54
CA TYR A 26 25.97 0.24 -24.43
C TYR A 26 25.78 -0.86 -25.48
N GLU A 27 26.84 -1.31 -26.14
CA GLU A 27 26.80 -2.40 -27.13
C GLU A 27 26.42 -3.75 -26.51
N ALA A 28 26.98 -4.10 -25.35
CA ALA A 28 26.65 -5.34 -24.63
C ALA A 28 25.17 -5.35 -24.18
N PHE A 29 24.66 -4.19 -23.76
CA PHE A 29 23.26 -4.03 -23.34
C PHE A 29 22.29 -4.01 -24.52
N LEU A 30 22.60 -3.33 -25.63
CA LEU A 30 21.82 -3.43 -26.86
C LEU A 30 21.73 -4.88 -27.33
N ASN A 31 22.84 -5.62 -27.25
CA ASN A 31 22.88 -7.04 -27.59
C ASN A 31 22.01 -7.87 -26.63
N TYR A 32 22.01 -7.56 -25.33
CA TYR A 32 21.12 -8.20 -24.36
C TYR A 32 19.64 -7.95 -24.67
N VAL A 33 19.23 -6.68 -24.85
CA VAL A 33 17.83 -6.32 -25.17
C VAL A 33 17.38 -6.89 -26.51
N ALA A 34 18.21 -6.80 -27.55
CA ALA A 34 17.88 -7.29 -28.88
C ALA A 34 17.72 -8.82 -28.95
N ASN A 35 18.35 -9.57 -28.02
CA ASN A 35 18.32 -11.03 -28.02
C ASN A 35 17.45 -11.66 -26.92
N HIS A 36 16.88 -10.87 -26.00
CA HIS A 36 15.98 -11.38 -24.97
C HIS A 36 14.55 -10.90 -25.28
N ILE A 37 13.72 -11.82 -25.79
CA ILE A 37 12.35 -11.58 -26.24
C ILE A 37 11.37 -11.43 -25.04
N GLU A 38 11.85 -11.64 -23.81
CA GLU A 38 11.04 -11.71 -22.58
C GLU A 38 11.51 -10.76 -21.47
N ILE A 39 12.03 -9.58 -21.82
CA ILE A 39 12.33 -8.55 -20.80
C ILE A 39 11.02 -7.82 -20.46
N TYR A 40 10.34 -8.27 -19.40
CA TYR A 40 9.08 -7.67 -18.93
C TYR A 40 9.29 -6.79 -17.68
N ASP A 41 8.42 -5.80 -17.51
CA ASP A 41 8.25 -5.00 -16.29
C ASP A 41 9.52 -4.26 -15.78
N GLU A 42 9.96 -4.55 -14.55
CA GLU A 42 11.00 -3.82 -13.82
C GLU A 42 12.38 -3.93 -14.50
N GLN A 43 12.67 -5.05 -15.16
CA GLN A 43 13.95 -5.26 -15.84
C GLN A 43 14.08 -4.41 -17.10
N LEU A 44 12.98 -4.22 -17.84
CA LEU A 44 12.95 -3.35 -19.00
C LEU A 44 13.12 -1.90 -18.58
N VAL A 45 12.39 -1.45 -17.55
CA VAL A 45 12.51 -0.10 -17.00
C VAL A 45 13.92 0.17 -16.46
N LYS A 46 14.51 -0.78 -15.71
CA LYS A 46 15.92 -0.69 -15.26
C LYS A 46 16.89 -0.53 -16.42
N THR A 47 16.64 -1.26 -17.51
CA THR A 47 17.49 -1.24 -18.69
C THR A 47 17.35 0.09 -19.43
N ILE A 48 16.12 0.56 -19.68
CA ILE A 48 15.84 1.84 -20.33
C ILE A 48 16.39 3.02 -19.51
N CYS A 49 16.17 3.05 -18.18
CA CYS A 49 16.71 4.11 -17.32
C CYS A 49 18.24 4.16 -17.32
N ARG A 50 18.92 3.03 -17.49
CA ARG A 50 20.38 2.99 -17.60
C ARG A 50 20.86 3.40 -18.99
N MET A 51 20.12 3.00 -20.04
CA MET A 51 20.39 3.44 -21.41
C MET A 51 20.23 4.95 -21.55
N SER A 52 19.17 5.55 -21.00
CA SER A 52 18.91 6.99 -21.15
C SER A 52 20.00 7.90 -20.59
N VAL A 53 20.88 7.40 -19.73
CA VAL A 53 22.04 8.15 -19.19
C VAL A 53 23.19 8.26 -20.21
N VAL A 54 23.29 7.29 -21.13
CA VAL A 54 24.37 7.23 -22.13
C VAL A 54 23.91 7.59 -23.55
N LEU A 55 22.59 7.70 -23.76
CA LEU A 55 22.01 8.10 -25.04
C LEU A 55 22.09 9.62 -25.23
N SER A 56 22.40 10.03 -26.46
CA SER A 56 22.09 11.39 -26.92
C SER A 56 20.57 11.63 -26.92
N SER A 57 20.14 12.89 -26.95
CA SER A 57 18.71 13.21 -27.03
C SER A 57 18.02 12.61 -28.26
N GLU A 58 18.74 12.47 -29.38
CA GLU A 58 18.21 11.86 -30.61
C GLU A 58 18.02 10.35 -30.45
N GLU A 59 19.00 9.64 -29.89
CA GLU A 59 18.90 8.19 -29.65
C GLU A 59 17.90 7.86 -28.53
N ALA A 60 17.75 8.72 -27.52
CA ALA A 60 16.73 8.57 -26.49
C ALA A 60 15.32 8.72 -27.07
N LEU A 61 15.14 9.64 -28.01
CA LEU A 61 13.89 9.82 -28.74
C LEU A 61 13.61 8.61 -29.65
N GLU A 62 14.62 8.08 -30.33
CA GLU A 62 14.49 6.87 -31.16
C GLU A 62 14.14 5.64 -30.31
N LEU A 63 14.77 5.46 -29.16
CA LEU A 63 14.44 4.39 -28.21
C LEU A 63 13.02 4.54 -27.67
N LEU A 64 12.61 5.77 -27.33
CA LEU A 64 11.25 6.04 -26.89
C LEU A 64 10.25 5.68 -27.99
N HIS A 65 10.47 6.13 -29.22
CA HIS A 65 9.62 5.79 -30.36
C HIS A 65 9.54 4.28 -30.60
N TRP A 66 10.69 3.59 -30.59
CA TRP A 66 10.73 2.14 -30.73
C TRP A 66 9.97 1.43 -29.61
N ALA A 67 10.18 1.84 -28.36
CA ALA A 67 9.51 1.26 -27.21
C ALA A 67 7.99 1.51 -27.26
N THR A 68 7.56 2.72 -27.61
CA THR A 68 6.14 3.04 -27.77
C THR A 68 5.53 2.31 -28.94
N ASP A 69 6.21 2.21 -30.08
CA ASP A 69 5.71 1.47 -31.24
C ASP A 69 5.56 -0.02 -30.92
N ASN A 70 6.54 -0.61 -30.23
CA ASN A 70 6.50 -2.01 -29.80
C ASN A 70 5.37 -2.25 -28.77
N GLU A 71 5.24 -1.40 -27.75
CA GLU A 71 4.15 -1.48 -26.78
C GLU A 71 2.78 -1.29 -27.45
N MET A 72 2.65 -0.33 -28.37
CA MET A 72 1.41 -0.10 -29.11
C MET A 72 0.99 -1.30 -29.95
N VAL A 73 1.95 -2.09 -30.46
CA VAL A 73 1.67 -3.37 -31.13
C VAL A 73 1.07 -4.40 -30.16
N HIS A 74 1.31 -4.32 -28.85
CA HIS A 74 0.76 -5.26 -27.84
C HIS A 74 -0.51 -4.76 -27.14
N VAL A 75 -0.75 -3.45 -27.21
CA VAL A 75 -1.93 -2.78 -26.68
C VAL A 75 -3.24 -3.22 -27.39
N HIS A 76 -3.17 -3.53 -28.69
CA HIS A 76 -4.34 -3.91 -29.51
C HIS A 76 -4.58 -5.44 -29.68
N PRO A 77 -3.58 -6.33 -29.64
CA PRO A 77 -3.80 -7.78 -29.64
C PRO A 77 -4.44 -8.29 -28.34
N ALA A 78 -4.33 -7.55 -27.23
CA ALA A 78 -5.07 -7.88 -26.02
C ALA A 78 -6.58 -7.63 -26.12
N SER A 79 -7.01 -6.80 -27.07
CA SER A 79 -8.38 -6.40 -27.36
C SER A 79 -8.94 -6.94 -28.68
N GLY A 80 -8.11 -7.61 -29.50
CA GLY A 80 -8.55 -8.35 -30.70
C GLY A 80 -8.40 -7.62 -32.05
N ASP A 81 -7.91 -6.38 -32.08
CA ASP A 81 -7.94 -5.52 -33.29
C ASP A 81 -6.54 -5.30 -33.93
N GLY A 82 -5.54 -6.13 -33.59
CA GLY A 82 -4.14 -5.92 -34.00
C GLY A 82 -3.85 -5.84 -35.51
N ALA A 83 -4.77 -6.26 -36.39
CA ALA A 83 -4.57 -6.22 -37.84
C ALA A 83 -4.95 -4.87 -38.49
N ASP A 84 -5.95 -4.16 -37.95
CA ASP A 84 -6.47 -2.91 -38.54
C ASP A 84 -5.78 -1.65 -37.97
N TYR A 85 -5.05 -1.78 -36.85
CA TYR A 85 -4.34 -0.67 -36.22
C TYR A 85 -3.16 -0.15 -37.06
N ASN A 86 -2.43 -1.05 -37.74
CA ASN A 86 -1.24 -0.71 -38.54
C ASN A 86 -1.50 0.31 -39.66
N ILE A 87 -2.74 0.49 -40.10
CA ILE A 87 -3.10 1.42 -41.18
C ILE A 87 -3.32 2.86 -40.64
N LYS A 88 -3.65 3.03 -39.35
CA LYS A 88 -4.05 4.33 -38.75
C LYS A 88 -2.93 5.10 -38.05
N VAL A 89 -1.76 4.49 -37.84
CA VAL A 89 -0.57 5.10 -37.18
C VAL A 89 -0.06 6.35 -37.89
N SER A 90 -0.24 6.47 -39.21
CA SER A 90 0.23 7.63 -39.98
C SER A 90 -0.48 8.95 -39.63
N GLU A 91 -1.67 8.91 -39.03
CA GLU A 91 -2.44 10.10 -38.62
C GLU A 91 -2.13 10.54 -37.18
N ILE A 92 -1.66 9.64 -36.31
CA ILE A 92 -1.28 9.91 -34.91
C ILE A 92 -0.04 10.81 -34.84
N LYS A 93 0.86 10.74 -35.83
CA LYS A 93 2.16 11.43 -35.87
C LYS A 93 2.11 12.97 -35.83
N ASN A 94 0.93 13.59 -35.78
CA ASN A 94 0.75 15.05 -35.72
C ASN A 94 -0.06 15.54 -34.51
N ASP A 95 -0.45 14.68 -33.56
CA ASP A 95 -1.11 15.13 -32.33
C ASP A 95 -0.08 15.71 -31.35
N LYS A 96 -0.40 16.86 -30.74
CA LYS A 96 0.50 17.55 -29.80
C LYS A 96 0.45 16.91 -28.40
N HIS A 97 -0.53 16.05 -28.14
CA HIS A 97 -0.80 15.45 -26.82
C HIS A 97 -0.76 13.92 -26.85
N ASP A 98 0.03 13.33 -27.74
CA ASP A 98 0.06 11.90 -28.00
C ASP A 98 0.44 11.07 -26.75
N VAL A 99 1.46 11.53 -26.01
CA VAL A 99 1.90 10.94 -24.75
C VAL A 99 0.83 11.09 -23.67
N GLU A 100 0.20 12.26 -23.56
CA GLU A 100 -0.87 12.52 -22.58
C GLU A 100 -2.09 11.64 -22.84
N TYR A 101 -2.49 11.46 -24.10
CA TYR A 101 -3.59 10.56 -24.45
C TYR A 101 -3.27 9.11 -24.13
N PHE A 102 -2.03 8.68 -24.38
CA PHE A 102 -1.59 7.34 -24.02
C PHE A 102 -1.64 7.11 -22.50
N ILE A 103 -1.08 8.04 -21.71
CA ILE A 103 -1.14 7.97 -20.24
C ILE A 103 -2.59 7.99 -19.75
N TRP A 104 -3.41 8.91 -20.27
CA TRP A 104 -4.82 9.04 -19.92
C TRP A 104 -5.61 7.75 -20.19
N ARG A 105 -5.35 7.10 -21.32
CA ARG A 105 -5.89 5.78 -21.65
C ARG A 105 -5.51 4.74 -20.60
N LEU A 106 -4.24 4.68 -20.20
CA LEU A 106 -3.76 3.69 -19.23
C LEU A 106 -4.31 3.92 -17.82
N LEU A 107 -4.56 5.18 -17.42
CA LEU A 107 -5.24 5.49 -16.17
C LEU A 107 -6.69 4.95 -16.14
N GLY A 108 -7.32 4.78 -17.31
CA GLY A 108 -8.63 4.16 -17.50
C GLY A 108 -8.57 2.69 -17.95
N HIS A 109 -7.42 2.01 -17.83
CA HIS A 109 -7.29 0.61 -18.23
C HIS A 109 -8.11 -0.32 -17.33
N LYS A 110 -8.64 -1.46 -17.78
CA LYS A 110 -9.41 -2.39 -16.91
C LYS A 110 -8.60 -2.98 -15.74
N ASP A 111 -7.30 -3.21 -15.94
CA ASP A 111 -6.37 -3.73 -14.94
C ASP A 111 -5.80 -2.60 -14.09
N LYS A 112 -6.02 -2.65 -12.77
CA LYS A 112 -5.54 -1.65 -11.81
C LYS A 112 -4.01 -1.59 -11.72
N GLY A 113 -3.29 -2.69 -11.94
CA GLY A 113 -1.83 -2.69 -11.99
C GLY A 113 -1.28 -1.84 -13.13
N VAL A 114 -1.98 -1.81 -14.29
CA VAL A 114 -1.64 -0.92 -15.41
C VAL A 114 -1.94 0.55 -15.06
N ARG A 115 -3.04 0.81 -14.34
CA ARG A 115 -3.33 2.16 -13.83
C ARG A 115 -2.24 2.64 -12.87
N CYS A 116 -1.74 1.78 -11.99
CA CYS A 116 -0.59 2.08 -11.12
C CYS A 116 0.63 2.46 -11.95
N LYS A 117 0.98 1.69 -12.99
CA LYS A 117 2.10 2.02 -13.88
C LYS A 117 1.96 3.42 -14.48
N ALA A 118 0.78 3.78 -14.98
CA ALA A 118 0.51 5.11 -15.53
C ALA A 118 0.62 6.22 -14.48
N ALA A 119 0.09 5.99 -13.28
CA ALA A 119 0.23 6.91 -12.15
C ALA A 119 1.72 7.12 -11.78
N HIS A 120 2.50 6.04 -11.70
CA HIS A 120 3.95 6.11 -11.48
C HIS A 120 4.66 6.92 -12.54
N VAL A 121 4.32 6.75 -13.82
CA VAL A 121 4.88 7.58 -14.91
C VAL A 121 4.63 9.07 -14.67
N LEU A 122 3.41 9.46 -14.28
CA LEU A 122 3.08 10.85 -13.95
C LEU A 122 3.81 11.36 -12.70
N LEU A 123 3.93 10.53 -11.65
CA LEU A 123 4.71 10.90 -10.47
C LEU A 123 6.18 11.11 -10.83
N ARG A 124 6.75 10.28 -11.71
CA ARG A 124 8.15 10.35 -12.13
C ARG A 124 8.45 11.54 -13.04
N THR A 125 7.56 11.87 -13.97
CA THR A 125 7.69 13.10 -14.78
C THR A 125 7.73 14.34 -13.87
N ALA A 126 6.88 14.42 -12.86
CA ALA A 126 6.94 15.47 -11.84
C ALA A 126 8.26 15.48 -11.05
N VAL A 127 8.78 14.31 -10.64
CA VAL A 127 10.08 14.21 -9.95
C VAL A 127 11.23 14.71 -10.85
N LEU A 128 11.14 14.49 -12.16
CA LEU A 128 12.10 15.00 -13.15
C LEU A 128 11.88 16.48 -13.48
N GLY A 129 10.88 17.13 -12.90
CA GLY A 129 10.57 18.55 -13.09
C GLY A 129 9.69 18.86 -14.31
N ASP A 130 9.23 17.85 -15.04
CA ASP A 130 8.27 18.02 -16.14
C ASP A 130 6.83 17.95 -15.61
N PHE A 131 6.22 19.13 -15.45
CA PHE A 131 4.84 19.26 -15.02
C PHE A 131 3.87 19.50 -16.19
N ASP A 132 4.37 19.63 -17.42
CA ASP A 132 3.53 20.06 -18.53
C ASP A 132 2.62 18.94 -19.02
N ILE A 133 3.10 17.69 -19.02
CA ILE A 133 2.27 16.48 -19.25
C ILE A 133 1.07 16.47 -18.29
N ILE A 134 1.31 16.72 -17.00
CA ILE A 134 0.25 16.73 -15.97
C ILE A 134 -0.76 17.84 -16.27
N LYS A 135 -0.28 19.06 -16.55
CA LYS A 135 -1.17 20.20 -16.86
C LYS A 135 -1.95 19.98 -18.16
N ASN A 136 -1.37 19.34 -19.16
CA ASN A 136 -2.02 19.06 -20.44
C ASN A 136 -3.13 18.02 -20.29
N ILE A 137 -2.98 17.02 -19.42
CA ILE A 137 -4.06 16.05 -19.13
C ILE A 137 -5.34 16.73 -18.63
N VAL A 138 -5.23 17.86 -17.91
CA VAL A 138 -6.41 18.67 -17.51
C VAL A 138 -7.28 19.05 -18.71
N GLN A 139 -6.67 19.33 -19.87
CA GLN A 139 -7.39 19.74 -21.07
C GLN A 139 -8.22 18.61 -21.68
N ILE A 140 -7.86 17.34 -21.41
CA ILE A 140 -8.52 16.16 -21.94
C ILE A 140 -9.37 15.41 -20.89
N TYR A 141 -9.33 15.82 -19.62
CA TYR A 141 -10.04 15.19 -18.50
C TYR A 141 -11.56 15.02 -18.72
N ASN A 142 -12.19 15.96 -19.42
CA ASN A 142 -13.62 15.94 -19.74
C ASN A 142 -13.93 15.53 -21.19
N ASN A 143 -12.90 15.33 -22.01
CA ASN A 143 -13.08 15.00 -23.42
C ASN A 143 -13.10 13.49 -23.63
N PRO A 144 -13.87 12.98 -24.60
CA PRO A 144 -13.75 11.60 -25.03
C PRO A 144 -12.32 11.29 -25.46
N LEU A 145 -11.84 10.10 -25.14
CA LEU A 145 -10.55 9.63 -25.64
C LEU A 145 -10.66 9.47 -27.17
N PRO A 146 -9.68 9.95 -27.96
CA PRO A 146 -9.75 9.83 -29.40
C PRO A 146 -9.81 8.37 -29.85
N ILE A 147 -10.52 8.13 -30.96
CA ILE A 147 -10.80 6.76 -31.43
C ILE A 147 -9.53 5.97 -31.79
N TRP A 148 -8.42 6.64 -32.12
CA TRP A 148 -7.15 5.98 -32.40
C TRP A 148 -6.39 5.51 -31.14
N TYR A 149 -6.84 5.90 -29.95
CA TYR A 149 -6.39 5.35 -28.67
C TYR A 149 -7.38 4.32 -28.08
N MET A 150 -8.43 3.97 -28.84
CA MET A 150 -9.49 3.07 -28.40
C MET A 150 -9.71 1.94 -29.41
N ASP A 151 -10.06 0.75 -28.91
CA ASP A 151 -10.58 -0.30 -29.78
C ASP A 151 -12.04 0.03 -30.16
N GLU A 152 -12.46 -0.28 -31.38
CA GLU A 152 -13.72 0.23 -31.99
C GLU A 152 -14.98 -0.10 -31.17
N LYS A 153 -14.90 -1.12 -30.30
CA LYS A 153 -16.01 -1.59 -29.46
C LYS A 153 -15.70 -1.62 -27.96
N ASN A 154 -14.53 -1.11 -27.56
CA ASN A 154 -14.14 -1.11 -26.16
C ASN A 154 -14.75 0.11 -25.45
N TYR A 155 -15.03 -0.05 -24.15
CA TYR A 155 -15.54 1.03 -23.31
C TYR A 155 -14.35 1.68 -22.60
N PHE A 156 -14.24 3.01 -22.66
CA PHE A 156 -13.20 3.73 -21.93
C PHE A 156 -13.66 3.99 -20.49
N PHE A 157 -12.92 3.49 -19.50
CA PHE A 157 -13.32 3.57 -18.09
C PHE A 157 -12.93 4.95 -17.54
N ILE A 158 -13.62 5.98 -18.02
CA ILE A 158 -13.25 7.38 -17.80
C ILE A 158 -13.31 7.79 -16.33
N GLU A 159 -14.27 7.28 -15.55
CA GLU A 159 -14.34 7.61 -14.12
C GLU A 159 -13.16 7.03 -13.34
N SER A 160 -12.67 5.87 -13.76
CA SER A 160 -11.42 5.31 -13.25
C SER A 160 -10.23 6.20 -13.63
N ALA A 161 -10.10 6.60 -14.90
CA ALA A 161 -9.01 7.51 -15.32
C ALA A 161 -8.96 8.81 -14.51
N ARG A 162 -10.13 9.40 -14.26
CA ARG A 162 -10.31 10.61 -13.46
C ARG A 162 -9.83 10.45 -12.02
N ILE A 163 -10.26 9.39 -11.34
CA ILE A 163 -9.85 9.13 -9.95
C ILE A 163 -8.34 8.90 -9.87
N TRP A 164 -7.78 8.08 -10.76
CA TRP A 164 -6.34 7.79 -10.77
C TRP A 164 -5.50 9.03 -11.07
N TYR A 165 -5.94 9.89 -12.00
CA TYR A 165 -5.29 11.17 -12.26
C TYR A 165 -5.34 12.10 -11.05
N LEU A 166 -6.49 12.28 -10.40
CA LEU A 166 -6.63 13.12 -9.22
C LEU A 166 -5.82 12.57 -8.04
N ALA A 167 -5.84 11.26 -7.79
CA ALA A 167 -5.02 10.63 -6.75
C ALA A 167 -3.52 10.85 -7.00
N THR A 168 -3.10 10.81 -8.26
CA THR A 168 -1.72 11.11 -8.64
C THR A 168 -1.38 12.58 -8.43
N CYS A 169 -2.27 13.49 -8.82
CA CYS A 169 -2.11 14.92 -8.56
C CYS A 169 -2.04 15.24 -7.05
N LEU A 170 -2.82 14.55 -6.21
CA LEU A 170 -2.74 14.68 -4.75
C LEU A 170 -1.35 14.30 -4.23
N ARG A 171 -0.82 13.17 -4.67
CA ARG A 171 0.53 12.74 -4.31
C ARG A 171 1.59 13.72 -4.79
N ILE A 172 1.48 14.23 -6.01
CA ILE A 172 2.42 15.22 -6.56
C ILE A 172 2.30 16.54 -5.78
N ALA A 173 1.09 17.00 -5.47
CA ALA A 173 0.84 18.23 -4.71
C ALA A 173 1.44 18.18 -3.30
N LYS A 174 1.50 17.00 -2.66
CA LYS A 174 2.16 16.80 -1.36
C LYS A 174 3.64 17.17 -1.38
N THR A 175 4.34 16.98 -2.49
CA THR A 175 5.78 17.27 -2.60
C THR A 175 6.06 18.55 -3.39
N TYR A 176 5.30 18.80 -4.45
CA TYR A 176 5.54 19.84 -5.44
C TYR A 176 4.36 20.81 -5.58
N SER A 177 3.75 21.24 -4.45
CA SER A 177 2.52 22.05 -4.43
C SER A 177 2.61 23.27 -5.36
N LYS A 178 3.72 24.02 -5.30
CA LYS A 178 3.92 25.24 -6.09
C LYS A 178 3.85 25.00 -7.60
N SER A 179 4.25 23.81 -8.07
CA SER A 179 4.26 23.46 -9.49
C SER A 179 2.86 23.25 -10.08
N LEU A 180 1.85 23.01 -9.23
CA LEU A 180 0.46 22.76 -9.64
C LEU A 180 -0.46 23.97 -9.44
N VAL A 181 0.07 25.11 -8.95
CA VAL A 181 -0.71 26.34 -8.70
C VAL A 181 -1.46 26.81 -9.95
N SER A 182 -0.87 26.68 -11.14
CA SER A 182 -1.50 27.13 -12.39
C SER A 182 -2.79 26.36 -12.75
N ILE A 183 -2.96 25.15 -12.23
CA ILE A 183 -4.14 24.31 -12.47
C ILE A 183 -5.06 24.22 -11.23
N TYR A 184 -4.81 25.01 -10.19
CA TYR A 184 -5.68 25.13 -9.02
C TYR A 184 -7.17 25.39 -9.37
N PRO A 185 -7.52 26.30 -10.33
CA PRO A 185 -8.92 26.54 -10.68
C PRO A 185 -9.67 25.28 -11.17
N PHE A 186 -8.96 24.37 -11.84
CA PHE A 186 -9.52 23.10 -12.29
C PHE A 186 -9.91 22.22 -11.10
N PHE A 187 -9.01 21.99 -10.15
CA PHE A 187 -9.33 21.19 -8.96
C PHE A 187 -10.46 21.83 -8.13
N LYS A 188 -10.43 23.16 -7.98
CA LYS A 188 -11.47 23.90 -7.25
C LYS A 188 -12.85 23.74 -7.90
N SER A 189 -12.91 23.69 -9.23
CA SER A 189 -14.15 23.48 -9.98
C SER A 189 -14.81 22.13 -9.68
N ILE A 190 -14.01 21.10 -9.39
CA ILE A 190 -14.49 19.76 -9.00
C ILE A 190 -14.86 19.75 -7.52
N ALA A 191 -13.97 20.23 -6.65
CA ALA A 191 -14.15 20.21 -5.20
C ALA A 191 -15.42 20.98 -4.77
N CYS A 192 -15.60 22.19 -5.32
CA CYS A 192 -16.70 23.10 -4.98
C CYS A 192 -17.87 23.03 -5.96
N ALA A 193 -17.96 22.00 -6.80
CA ALA A 193 -19.07 21.83 -7.73
C ALA A 193 -20.42 21.80 -6.98
N GLU A 194 -21.39 22.59 -7.41
CA GLU A 194 -22.75 22.58 -6.82
C GLU A 194 -23.55 21.36 -7.29
N ASN A 195 -23.34 20.92 -8.53
CA ASN A 195 -23.93 19.70 -9.05
C ASN A 195 -23.32 18.45 -8.39
N ILE A 196 -24.02 17.33 -8.56
CA ILE A 196 -23.55 16.02 -8.15
C ILE A 196 -22.30 15.67 -8.96
N VAL A 197 -21.24 15.28 -8.27
CA VAL A 197 -20.02 14.74 -8.86
C VAL A 197 -19.70 13.41 -8.19
N HIS A 198 -18.72 12.68 -8.71
CA HIS A 198 -18.25 11.46 -8.07
C HIS A 198 -17.60 11.79 -6.70
N ALA A 199 -18.10 11.21 -5.61
CA ALA A 199 -17.65 11.54 -4.23
C ALA A 199 -16.12 11.45 -4.05
N LEU A 200 -15.46 10.39 -4.56
CA LEU A 200 -13.99 10.28 -4.50
C LEU A 200 -13.27 11.38 -5.28
N GLN A 201 -13.77 11.76 -6.45
CA GLN A 201 -13.17 12.85 -7.24
C GLN A 201 -13.28 14.18 -6.48
N ARG A 202 -14.43 14.43 -5.82
CA ARG A 202 -14.61 15.62 -4.97
C ARG A 202 -13.60 15.64 -3.82
N ARG A 203 -13.46 14.54 -3.08
CA ARG A 203 -12.53 14.38 -1.95
C ARG A 203 -11.09 14.62 -2.38
N LEU A 204 -10.64 13.95 -3.43
CA LEU A 204 -9.28 14.10 -3.98
C LEU A 204 -9.03 15.54 -4.45
N ALA A 205 -9.96 16.14 -5.19
CA ALA A 205 -9.83 17.51 -5.67
C ALA A 205 -9.80 18.53 -4.52
N ARG A 206 -10.61 18.32 -3.47
CA ARG A 206 -10.61 19.11 -2.24
C ARG A 206 -9.26 19.03 -1.54
N ASP A 207 -8.72 17.83 -1.36
CA ASP A 207 -7.45 17.62 -0.66
C ASP A 207 -6.28 18.24 -1.42
N ILE A 208 -6.29 18.16 -2.76
CA ILE A 208 -5.35 18.92 -3.59
C ILE A 208 -5.52 20.42 -3.35
N CYS A 209 -6.76 20.93 -3.40
CA CYS A 209 -7.02 22.35 -3.19
C CYS A 209 -6.54 22.83 -1.82
N LEU A 210 -6.69 22.04 -0.76
CA LEU A 210 -6.21 22.38 0.59
C LEU A 210 -4.67 22.51 0.64
N LEU A 211 -3.94 21.66 -0.10
CA LEU A 211 -2.48 21.77 -0.23
C LEU A 211 -2.04 22.99 -1.05
N LEU A 212 -2.83 23.38 -2.05
CA LEU A 212 -2.51 24.49 -2.96
C LEU A 212 -3.00 25.86 -2.45
N ALA A 213 -4.07 25.90 -1.65
CA ALA A 213 -4.74 27.12 -1.21
C ALA A 213 -3.80 28.13 -0.52
N PRO A 214 -2.83 27.73 0.34
CA PRO A 214 -1.86 28.67 0.92
C PRO A 214 -1.05 29.49 -0.11
N TYR A 215 -0.93 29.00 -1.34
CA TYR A 215 -0.20 29.65 -2.43
C TYR A 215 -1.11 30.35 -3.45
N CYS A 216 -2.44 30.13 -3.38
CA CYS A 216 -3.40 30.56 -4.39
C CYS A 216 -4.49 31.47 -3.83
N ASP A 217 -5.22 30.97 -2.82
CA ASP A 217 -6.44 31.58 -2.28
C ASP A 217 -6.68 31.06 -0.86
N ALA A 218 -5.93 31.61 0.10
CA ALA A 218 -5.96 31.19 1.49
C ALA A 218 -7.35 31.39 2.15
N ASP A 219 -8.10 32.41 1.71
CA ASP A 219 -9.45 32.72 2.22
C ASP A 219 -10.46 31.62 1.86
N SER A 220 -10.16 30.78 0.86
CA SER A 220 -11.02 29.67 0.47
C SER A 220 -10.81 28.38 1.27
N ILE A 221 -9.83 28.32 2.18
CA ILE A 221 -9.54 27.13 3.01
C ILE A 221 -10.77 26.71 3.83
N ASP A 222 -11.44 27.66 4.48
CA ASP A 222 -12.62 27.35 5.31
C ASP A 222 -13.75 26.74 4.46
N LYS A 223 -14.00 27.30 3.26
CA LYS A 223 -14.99 26.78 2.31
C LYS A 223 -14.61 25.37 1.81
N LEU A 224 -13.34 25.14 1.51
CA LEU A 224 -12.83 23.84 1.08
C LEU A 224 -12.95 22.79 2.19
N SER A 225 -12.76 23.18 3.45
CA SER A 225 -12.86 22.27 4.60
C SER A 225 -14.26 21.70 4.85
N ILE A 226 -15.30 22.31 4.25
CA ILE A 226 -16.70 21.90 4.44
C ILE A 226 -17.41 21.48 3.14
N CYS A 227 -16.79 21.64 1.96
CA CYS A 227 -17.50 21.52 0.68
C CYS A 227 -17.99 20.10 0.35
N ASP A 228 -17.42 19.09 0.99
CA ASP A 228 -17.77 17.68 0.85
C ASP A 228 -18.19 17.02 2.18
N LYS A 229 -18.63 17.83 3.15
CA LYS A 229 -19.30 17.34 4.36
C LYS A 229 -20.77 17.01 4.09
N CYS A 230 -21.31 16.08 4.86
CA CYS A 230 -22.73 15.73 4.89
C CYS A 230 -23.56 16.83 5.59
N ILE A 231 -24.87 16.80 5.37
CA ILE A 231 -25.82 17.56 6.19
C ILE A 231 -25.80 16.98 7.61
N GLU A 232 -25.54 17.83 8.61
CA GLU A 232 -25.54 17.49 10.04
C GLU A 232 -26.40 18.48 10.84
N HIS A 233 -27.12 17.99 11.86
CA HIS A 233 -27.88 18.81 12.80
C HIS A 233 -27.54 18.46 14.26
N ASP A 234 -27.44 19.48 15.13
CA ASP A 234 -27.04 19.36 16.54
C ASP A 234 -28.09 18.67 17.45
N HIS A 235 -29.29 18.38 16.94
CA HIS A 235 -30.38 17.78 17.71
C HIS A 235 -30.88 16.48 17.09
N VAL A 236 -30.57 15.37 17.75
CA VAL A 236 -31.01 14.02 17.40
C VAL A 236 -32.41 13.77 17.96
N SER A 237 -33.45 14.03 17.18
CA SER A 237 -34.76 13.39 17.41
C SER A 237 -35.22 12.71 16.12
N GLY A 238 -35.19 11.38 16.11
CA GLY A 238 -35.77 10.57 15.03
C GLY A 238 -34.83 10.21 13.88
N MET A 239 -33.53 9.98 14.12
CA MET A 239 -32.64 9.40 13.11
C MET A 239 -33.27 8.14 12.51
N ARG A 240 -33.28 8.06 11.18
CA ARG A 240 -33.70 6.84 10.48
C ARG A 240 -32.78 5.72 10.94
N LYS A 241 -33.33 4.57 11.27
CA LYS A 241 -32.52 3.37 11.50
C LYS A 241 -32.23 2.74 10.15
N TYR A 242 -31.00 2.30 9.93
CA TYR A 242 -30.69 1.40 8.83
C TYR A 242 -31.64 0.19 8.88
N GLN A 243 -32.22 -0.14 7.73
CA GLN A 243 -33.10 -1.29 7.56
C GLN A 243 -32.60 -2.09 6.36
N ARG A 244 -32.15 -3.32 6.60
CA ARG A 244 -31.82 -4.25 5.52
C ARG A 244 -33.10 -4.79 4.91
N GLU A 245 -33.22 -4.77 3.58
CA GLU A 245 -34.38 -5.34 2.89
C GLU A 245 -34.35 -6.88 2.89
N SER A 246 -35.54 -7.48 2.90
CA SER A 246 -35.66 -8.93 2.72
C SER A 246 -35.53 -9.29 1.24
N ILE A 247 -34.77 -10.33 0.91
CA ILE A 247 -34.50 -10.87 -0.44
C ILE A 247 -35.76 -11.11 -1.32
N LYS A 248 -36.97 -11.02 -0.75
CA LYS A 248 -38.25 -11.13 -1.46
C LYS A 248 -38.75 -9.81 -2.07
N SER A 249 -38.00 -8.71 -2.01
CA SER A 249 -38.38 -7.46 -2.69
C SER A 249 -38.40 -7.68 -4.20
N SER A 250 -39.56 -7.46 -4.83
CA SER A 250 -39.71 -7.55 -6.28
C SER A 250 -39.29 -6.22 -6.91
N GLU A 251 -38.00 -5.99 -7.04
CA GLU A 251 -37.49 -4.73 -7.58
C GLU A 251 -37.36 -4.79 -9.09
N SER A 252 -37.64 -3.65 -9.73
CA SER A 252 -37.69 -3.50 -11.19
C SER A 252 -36.61 -2.54 -11.70
N TRP A 253 -35.36 -2.78 -11.31
CA TRP A 253 -34.21 -2.07 -11.87
C TRP A 253 -34.03 -2.42 -13.35
N LYS A 254 -33.58 -1.45 -14.16
CA LYS A 254 -33.26 -1.71 -15.56
C LYS A 254 -31.93 -2.45 -15.68
N PHE A 255 -30.97 -2.08 -14.85
CA PHE A 255 -29.70 -2.77 -14.70
C PHE A 255 -29.81 -3.92 -13.70
N SER A 256 -29.12 -5.03 -13.96
CA SER A 256 -29.09 -6.18 -13.06
C SER A 256 -27.87 -6.03 -12.16
N PHE A 257 -28.09 -5.65 -10.89
CA PHE A 257 -27.02 -5.54 -9.92
C PHE A 257 -26.68 -6.90 -9.28
N ASP A 258 -25.42 -7.07 -8.90
CA ASP A 258 -24.95 -8.18 -8.08
C ASP A 258 -25.48 -8.04 -6.64
N THR A 259 -26.47 -8.88 -6.32
CA THR A 259 -27.14 -8.86 -5.02
C THR A 259 -26.33 -9.51 -3.90
N THR A 260 -25.31 -10.31 -4.23
CA THR A 260 -24.56 -11.10 -3.24
C THR A 260 -23.39 -10.31 -2.71
N ASP A 261 -22.63 -9.69 -3.61
CA ASP A 261 -21.39 -9.01 -3.23
C ASP A 261 -21.49 -7.48 -3.34
N THR A 262 -22.02 -6.94 -4.45
CA THR A 262 -22.15 -5.48 -4.63
C THR A 262 -23.16 -4.87 -3.65
N LEU A 263 -24.41 -5.34 -3.64
CA LEU A 263 -25.43 -4.74 -2.76
C LEU A 263 -25.08 -4.91 -1.28
N ARG A 264 -24.57 -6.08 -0.92
CA ARG A 264 -24.34 -6.46 0.48
C ARG A 264 -23.08 -5.85 1.10
N TYR A 265 -22.04 -5.61 0.31
CA TYR A 265 -20.76 -5.14 0.84
C TYR A 265 -20.31 -3.78 0.29
N TRP A 266 -20.94 -3.26 -0.78
CA TRP A 266 -20.69 -1.89 -1.24
C TRP A 266 -21.85 -0.96 -0.92
N TYR A 267 -23.08 -1.33 -1.31
CA TYR A 267 -24.22 -0.42 -1.16
C TYR A 267 -24.77 -0.38 0.27
N ASP A 268 -24.57 -1.45 1.04
CA ASP A 268 -24.93 -1.49 2.47
C ASP A 268 -24.17 -0.43 3.27
N ASP A 269 -22.88 -0.20 3.00
CA ASP A 269 -22.10 0.85 3.68
C ASP A 269 -22.73 2.24 3.45
N VAL A 270 -23.05 2.57 2.20
CA VAL A 270 -23.73 3.84 1.86
C VAL A 270 -25.11 3.90 2.50
N ALA A 271 -25.84 2.78 2.50
CA ALA A 271 -27.18 2.70 3.08
C ALA A 271 -27.16 2.91 4.60
N GLU A 272 -26.17 2.35 5.30
CA GLU A 272 -25.95 2.50 6.73
C GLU A 272 -25.61 3.94 7.09
N ILE A 273 -24.69 4.57 6.35
CA ILE A 273 -24.30 5.98 6.55
C ILE A 273 -25.50 6.93 6.45
N PHE A 274 -26.46 6.67 5.55
CA PHE A 274 -27.58 7.58 5.27
C PHE A 274 -28.96 7.07 5.75
N GLY A 275 -29.00 5.98 6.51
CA GLY A 275 -30.24 5.45 7.08
C GLY A 275 -31.29 5.05 6.07
N CYS A 276 -30.85 4.41 4.99
CA CYS A 276 -31.70 3.86 3.93
C CYS A 276 -31.41 2.37 3.74
N THR A 277 -32.01 1.75 2.73
CA THR A 277 -31.75 0.36 2.36
C THR A 277 -30.73 0.28 1.21
N GLN A 278 -29.99 -0.84 1.05
CA GLN A 278 -29.11 -1.04 -0.13
C GLN A 278 -29.85 -0.94 -1.46
N ASN A 279 -31.15 -1.18 -1.42
CA ASN A 279 -32.07 -1.23 -2.52
C ASN A 279 -32.50 0.17 -2.95
N GLU A 280 -32.73 1.08 -1.98
CA GLU A 280 -32.83 2.52 -2.25
C GLU A 280 -31.53 3.06 -2.87
N VAL A 281 -30.35 2.59 -2.46
CA VAL A 281 -29.08 2.94 -3.11
C VAL A 281 -29.04 2.40 -4.55
N ALA A 282 -29.37 1.12 -4.77
CA ALA A 282 -29.39 0.50 -6.10
C ALA A 282 -30.36 1.19 -7.07
N ASN A 283 -31.54 1.60 -6.60
CA ASN A 283 -32.51 2.37 -7.38
C ASN A 283 -31.92 3.70 -7.89
N GLU A 284 -31.18 4.41 -7.04
CA GLU A 284 -30.50 5.65 -7.45
C GLU A 284 -29.28 5.36 -8.35
N CYS A 285 -28.58 4.25 -8.12
CA CYS A 285 -27.49 3.80 -8.99
C CYS A 285 -27.99 3.49 -10.41
N ASP A 286 -29.16 2.87 -10.58
CA ASP A 286 -29.76 2.54 -11.89
C ASP A 286 -29.88 3.79 -12.79
N TYR A 287 -30.19 4.95 -12.20
CA TYR A 287 -30.18 6.24 -12.90
C TYR A 287 -28.79 6.59 -13.45
N PHE A 288 -27.74 6.48 -12.64
CA PHE A 288 -26.36 6.81 -13.06
C PHE A 288 -25.79 5.79 -14.04
N VAL A 289 -26.12 4.50 -13.89
CA VAL A 289 -25.77 3.48 -14.88
C VAL A 289 -26.34 3.85 -16.26
N ALA A 290 -27.59 4.32 -16.30
CA ALA A 290 -28.18 4.82 -17.55
C ALA A 290 -27.48 6.07 -18.10
N GLN A 291 -26.97 6.98 -17.25
CA GLN A 291 -26.16 8.13 -17.68
C GLN A 291 -24.83 7.70 -18.30
N PHE A 292 -24.24 6.58 -17.85
CA PHE A 292 -23.05 6.01 -18.46
C PHE A 292 -23.32 5.37 -19.84
N GLY A 293 -24.59 5.20 -20.23
CA GLY A 293 -24.98 4.59 -21.49
C GLY A 293 -24.70 3.08 -21.55
N VAL A 294 -24.67 2.42 -20.38
CA VAL A 294 -24.35 0.99 -20.24
C VAL A 294 -25.60 0.19 -19.92
N THR A 295 -25.68 -1.00 -20.52
CA THR A 295 -26.77 -1.98 -20.36
C THR A 295 -26.19 -3.36 -20.02
N ASN A 296 -27.02 -4.23 -19.44
CA ASN A 296 -26.63 -5.62 -19.16
C ASN A 296 -26.09 -6.35 -20.42
N GLU A 297 -26.70 -6.10 -21.60
CA GLU A 297 -26.26 -6.71 -22.85
C GLU A 297 -24.85 -6.23 -23.27
N GLN A 298 -24.54 -4.95 -23.06
CA GLN A 298 -23.20 -4.41 -23.30
C GLN A 298 -22.18 -5.02 -22.35
N CYS A 299 -22.49 -5.17 -21.06
CA CYS A 299 -21.60 -5.84 -20.10
C CYS A 299 -21.27 -7.28 -20.54
N ILE A 300 -22.28 -8.05 -20.94
CA ILE A 300 -22.10 -9.44 -21.43
C ILE A 300 -21.23 -9.47 -22.69
N LYS A 301 -21.49 -8.57 -23.65
CA LYS A 301 -20.68 -8.47 -24.88
C LYS A 301 -19.25 -8.06 -24.59
N TRP A 302 -19.06 -7.08 -23.70
CA TRP A 302 -17.74 -6.60 -23.32
C TRP A 302 -16.92 -7.71 -22.66
N ASN A 303 -17.49 -8.46 -21.70
CA ASN A 303 -16.81 -9.59 -21.07
C ASN A 303 -16.39 -10.65 -22.11
N LYS A 304 -17.24 -10.96 -23.09
CA LYS A 304 -16.89 -11.95 -24.14
C LYS A 304 -15.76 -11.49 -25.06
N ASN A 305 -15.68 -10.19 -25.35
CA ASN A 305 -14.76 -9.65 -26.34
C ASN A 305 -13.43 -9.21 -25.73
N PHE A 306 -13.44 -8.71 -24.48
CA PHE A 306 -12.30 -8.01 -23.89
C PHE A 306 -11.77 -8.66 -22.61
N LEU A 307 -12.45 -9.66 -22.03
CA LEU A 307 -11.94 -10.38 -20.86
C LEU A 307 -11.28 -11.70 -21.28
N ARG A 308 -10.00 -11.86 -20.94
CA ARG A 308 -9.23 -13.06 -21.25
C ARG A 308 -9.47 -14.16 -20.22
N GLN A 309 -9.21 -15.41 -20.60
CA GLN A 309 -9.43 -16.53 -19.71
C GLN A 309 -8.56 -16.49 -18.45
N GLU A 310 -7.29 -16.07 -18.56
CA GLU A 310 -6.41 -15.91 -17.39
C GLU A 310 -6.85 -14.79 -16.42
N GLU A 311 -7.75 -13.89 -16.83
CA GLU A 311 -8.18 -12.74 -16.04
C GLU A 311 -9.41 -13.03 -15.18
N TYR A 312 -10.19 -14.08 -15.44
CA TYR A 312 -11.45 -14.33 -14.71
C TYR A 312 -11.29 -14.32 -13.19
N GLN A 313 -10.24 -14.96 -12.67
CA GLN A 313 -9.97 -15.01 -11.23
C GLN A 313 -9.66 -13.63 -10.62
N LYS A 314 -9.19 -12.68 -11.44
CA LYS A 314 -8.85 -11.31 -11.05
C LYS A 314 -10.05 -10.36 -11.04
N THR A 315 -11.21 -10.82 -11.52
CA THR A 315 -12.45 -10.03 -11.59
C THR A 315 -13.37 -10.17 -10.38
N TYR A 316 -13.06 -11.11 -9.47
CA TYR A 316 -13.91 -11.41 -8.33
C TYR A 316 -13.92 -10.29 -7.30
N ASN A 317 -15.12 -9.96 -6.81
CA ASN A 317 -15.41 -9.00 -5.76
C ASN A 317 -16.02 -9.64 -4.51
N ASN A 318 -15.74 -10.93 -4.29
CA ASN A 318 -16.29 -11.69 -3.17
C ASN A 318 -16.08 -10.96 -1.84
N HIS A 319 -17.13 -10.86 -1.03
CA HIS A 319 -17.13 -10.15 0.25
C HIS A 319 -16.75 -8.66 0.14
N GLY A 320 -17.07 -8.02 -0.99
CA GLY A 320 -16.83 -6.59 -1.21
C GLY A 320 -15.40 -6.23 -1.63
N HIS A 321 -14.52 -7.22 -1.81
CA HIS A 321 -13.14 -6.94 -2.19
C HIS A 321 -13.05 -6.23 -3.55
N ILE A 322 -12.19 -5.22 -3.67
CA ILE A 322 -11.99 -4.51 -4.93
C ILE A 322 -11.24 -5.41 -5.94
N PRO A 323 -11.84 -5.73 -7.10
CA PRO A 323 -11.21 -6.63 -8.07
C PRO A 323 -9.98 -5.99 -8.71
N THR A 324 -8.96 -6.80 -9.01
CA THR A 324 -7.74 -6.35 -9.71
C THR A 324 -8.05 -5.95 -11.15
N VAL A 325 -8.88 -6.74 -11.84
CA VAL A 325 -9.39 -6.44 -13.18
C VAL A 325 -10.84 -6.01 -13.04
N GLU A 326 -11.12 -4.77 -13.39
CA GLU A 326 -12.45 -4.18 -13.38
C GLU A 326 -13.21 -4.59 -14.65
N THR A 327 -14.38 -5.21 -14.50
CA THR A 327 -15.27 -5.48 -15.63
C THR A 327 -16.16 -4.27 -15.88
N LEU A 328 -16.78 -4.18 -17.07
CA LEU A 328 -17.72 -3.09 -17.36
C LEU A 328 -18.91 -3.07 -16.38
N GLU A 329 -19.36 -4.24 -15.94
CA GLU A 329 -20.40 -4.38 -14.91
C GLU A 329 -19.91 -3.79 -13.57
N LYS A 330 -18.75 -4.23 -13.07
CA LYS A 330 -18.23 -3.74 -11.80
C LYS A 330 -17.86 -2.26 -11.83
N TYR A 331 -17.41 -1.77 -12.99
CA TYR A 331 -17.20 -0.34 -13.24
C TYR A 331 -18.48 0.46 -12.97
N VAL A 332 -19.60 0.11 -13.61
CA VAL A 332 -20.83 0.90 -13.47
C VAL A 332 -21.47 0.77 -12.09
N GLU A 333 -21.39 -0.41 -11.47
CA GLU A 333 -21.85 -0.62 -10.10
C GLU A 333 -21.06 0.24 -9.10
N TRP A 334 -19.72 0.15 -9.15
CA TRP A 334 -18.84 0.84 -8.21
C TRP A 334 -18.89 2.36 -8.38
N HIS A 335 -18.81 2.87 -9.61
CA HIS A 335 -18.82 4.32 -9.83
C HIS A 335 -20.19 4.97 -9.58
N SER A 336 -21.30 4.29 -9.92
CA SER A 336 -22.64 4.82 -9.64
C SER A 336 -22.86 5.02 -8.14
N MET A 337 -22.35 4.12 -7.29
CA MET A 337 -22.38 4.25 -5.84
C MET A 337 -21.80 5.58 -5.35
N PHE A 338 -20.65 6.01 -5.86
CA PHE A 338 -20.03 7.27 -5.41
C PHE A 338 -20.75 8.52 -5.93
N TYR A 339 -21.46 8.44 -7.05
CA TYR A 339 -22.37 9.50 -7.48
C TYR A 339 -23.61 9.57 -6.58
N VAL A 340 -24.16 8.42 -6.18
CA VAL A 340 -25.25 8.35 -5.19
C VAL A 340 -24.79 8.89 -3.84
N ALA A 341 -23.57 8.55 -3.40
CA ALA A 341 -23.01 9.02 -2.14
C ALA A 341 -22.88 10.55 -2.10
N ASP A 342 -22.40 11.20 -3.17
CA ASP A 342 -22.35 12.67 -3.24
C ASP A 342 -23.76 13.30 -3.33
N ARG A 343 -24.71 12.65 -4.01
CA ARG A 343 -26.12 13.07 -4.00
C ARG A 343 -26.68 13.02 -2.58
N TYR A 344 -26.52 11.90 -1.89
CA TYR A 344 -27.03 11.71 -0.53
C TYR A 344 -26.41 12.65 0.47
N ARG A 345 -25.11 12.94 0.36
CA ARG A 345 -24.44 13.96 1.15
C ARG A 345 -25.15 15.32 1.11
N GLN A 346 -25.77 15.67 -0.03
CA GLN A 346 -26.50 16.93 -0.23
C GLN A 346 -28.00 16.83 0.09
N THR A 347 -28.58 15.63 0.20
CA THR A 347 -30.04 15.45 0.29
C THR A 347 -30.51 14.66 1.50
N LYS A 348 -29.61 13.98 2.20
CA LYS A 348 -29.90 13.11 3.35
C LYS A 348 -28.98 13.47 4.51
N GLU A 349 -29.53 13.29 5.71
CA GLU A 349 -28.75 13.37 6.95
C GLU A 349 -27.93 12.09 7.10
N GLN A 350 -26.68 12.25 7.55
CA GLN A 350 -25.86 11.12 7.94
C GLN A 350 -26.30 10.60 9.32
N ILE A 351 -26.35 9.28 9.49
CA ILE A 351 -26.42 8.63 10.80
C ILE A 351 -25.05 8.74 11.46
N ARG A 352 -24.99 9.34 12.66
CA ARG A 352 -23.80 9.24 13.50
C ARG A 352 -23.88 7.94 14.28
N ASP A 353 -23.15 6.94 13.81
CA ASP A 353 -22.85 5.70 14.55
C ASP A 353 -21.35 5.65 14.85
N ASP A 354 -20.97 4.94 15.90
CA ASP A 354 -19.58 4.72 16.31
C ASP A 354 -18.82 3.82 15.33
N TYR A 355 -19.54 3.06 14.47
CA TYR A 355 -18.95 2.10 13.54
C TYR A 355 -18.36 2.71 12.26
N GLN A 356 -19.09 3.59 11.57
CA GLN A 356 -18.63 4.14 10.28
C GLN A 356 -19.28 5.50 9.98
N SER A 357 -18.46 6.45 9.53
CA SER A 357 -18.91 7.77 9.05
C SER A 357 -18.71 7.88 7.54
N TYR A 358 -19.40 8.83 6.89
CA TYR A 358 -19.14 9.13 5.47
C TYR A 358 -17.66 9.44 5.21
N GLU A 359 -17.01 10.17 6.12
CA GLU A 359 -15.60 10.51 6.00
C GLU A 359 -14.70 9.28 6.13
N SER A 360 -14.88 8.44 7.15
CA SER A 360 -14.06 7.25 7.34
C SER A 360 -14.25 6.22 6.22
N TRP A 361 -15.50 6.05 5.73
CA TRP A 361 -15.81 5.22 4.57
C TRP A 361 -15.12 5.73 3.29
N LEU A 362 -15.27 7.02 2.98
CA LEU A 362 -14.69 7.58 1.76
C LEU A 362 -13.16 7.58 1.80
N ASN A 363 -12.56 7.85 2.96
CA ASN A 363 -11.12 7.78 3.17
C ASN A 363 -10.58 6.35 3.00
N GLY A 364 -11.40 5.33 3.24
CA GLY A 364 -11.05 3.91 3.04
C GLY A 364 -10.70 3.55 1.60
N TYR A 365 -11.17 4.30 0.61
CA TYR A 365 -10.85 4.07 -0.80
C TYR A 365 -9.71 4.95 -1.35
N LEU A 366 -9.19 5.89 -0.55
CA LEU A 366 -8.09 6.75 -1.00
C LEU A 366 -6.77 5.96 -1.10
N PHE A 367 -5.80 6.51 -1.83
CA PHE A 367 -4.51 5.87 -2.02
C PHE A 367 -3.71 5.95 -0.71
N GLY A 368 -3.20 4.80 -0.28
CA GLY A 368 -2.40 4.64 0.94
C GLY A 368 -2.93 5.43 2.13
N VAL A 369 -2.12 6.35 2.65
CA VAL A 369 -2.45 7.15 3.84
C VAL A 369 -1.92 8.57 3.68
N ASN A 370 -2.73 9.57 4.07
CA ASN A 370 -2.34 10.99 4.04
C ASN A 370 -1.83 11.48 2.67
N GLY A 371 -2.32 10.90 1.57
CA GLY A 371 -1.92 11.24 0.20
C GLY A 371 -0.56 10.65 -0.23
N LEU A 372 0.00 9.74 0.57
CA LEU A 372 1.18 8.92 0.24
C LEU A 372 0.69 7.53 -0.16
N TRP A 373 1.31 6.93 -1.17
CA TRP A 373 0.90 5.62 -1.68
C TRP A 373 1.47 4.50 -0.81
N CYS A 374 0.75 3.38 -0.73
CA CYS A 374 1.15 2.19 0.04
C CYS A 374 2.57 1.73 -0.30
N PHE A 375 2.96 1.77 -1.59
CA PHE A 375 4.26 1.24 -2.04
C PHE A 375 5.44 2.01 -1.44
N GLU A 376 5.24 3.27 -1.06
CA GLU A 376 6.29 4.13 -0.51
C GLU A 376 6.73 3.71 0.89
N PHE A 377 5.91 2.91 1.58
CA PHE A 377 6.16 2.39 2.90
C PHE A 377 6.74 0.97 2.88
N ARG A 378 6.97 0.41 1.69
CA ARG A 378 7.52 -0.93 1.51
C ARG A 378 9.04 -0.87 1.33
N ASN A 379 9.76 -1.07 2.43
CA ASN A 379 11.22 -1.20 2.47
C ASN A 379 11.70 -2.53 1.86
N HIS A 380 13.02 -2.59 1.69
CA HIS A 380 13.73 -3.85 1.48
C HIS A 380 13.80 -4.63 2.81
N VAL A 381 14.03 -5.94 2.74
CA VAL A 381 14.36 -6.73 3.93
C VAL A 381 15.59 -6.10 4.60
N PRO A 382 15.59 -5.84 5.92
CA PRO A 382 16.74 -5.27 6.60
C PRO A 382 18.01 -6.06 6.28
N LEU A 383 19.15 -5.38 6.13
CA LEU A 383 20.44 -5.98 5.78
C LEU A 383 21.09 -6.72 6.95
N LEU A 384 20.30 -7.53 7.66
CA LEU A 384 20.73 -8.45 8.70
C LEU A 384 20.92 -9.83 8.06
N PRO A 385 22.13 -10.42 8.08
CA PRO A 385 22.43 -11.67 7.36
C PRO A 385 21.43 -12.81 7.62
N PHE A 386 20.92 -12.92 8.86
CA PHE A 386 19.96 -13.96 9.22
C PHE A 386 18.60 -13.84 8.49
N LEU A 387 18.14 -12.61 8.20
CA LEU A 387 16.86 -12.38 7.51
C LEU A 387 16.93 -12.73 6.02
N TRP A 388 18.14 -12.93 5.49
CA TRP A 388 18.42 -13.33 4.11
C TRP A 388 18.86 -14.80 4.00
N ASP A 389 18.94 -15.52 5.12
CA ASP A 389 19.31 -16.93 5.14
C ASP A 389 18.05 -17.81 4.98
N PHE A 390 17.94 -18.49 3.85
CA PHE A 390 16.86 -19.43 3.54
C PHE A 390 17.29 -20.91 3.65
N SER A 391 18.28 -21.21 4.50
CA SER A 391 18.70 -22.58 4.80
C SER A 391 18.01 -23.13 6.04
N LYS A 392 17.58 -24.40 6.05
CA LYS A 392 17.02 -25.02 7.27
C LYS A 392 18.11 -25.20 8.34
N THR A 393 17.87 -24.68 9.54
CA THR A 393 18.73 -24.92 10.70
C THR A 393 18.25 -26.18 11.41
N VAL A 394 18.80 -27.34 11.04
CA VAL A 394 18.36 -28.64 11.55
C VAL A 394 19.52 -29.51 12.01
N GLU A 395 19.26 -30.37 12.99
CA GLU A 395 20.15 -31.45 13.40
C GLU A 395 19.55 -32.82 13.03
N ILE A 396 20.40 -33.76 12.59
CA ILE A 396 19.99 -35.10 12.17
C ILE A 396 20.30 -36.11 13.27
N LYS A 397 19.30 -36.56 14.04
CA LYS A 397 19.41 -37.73 14.94
C LYS A 397 18.07 -38.45 15.14
N PRO A 398 18.03 -39.78 14.99
CA PRO A 398 17.23 -40.53 13.98
C PRO A 398 16.05 -39.84 13.25
N THR A 399 15.45 -38.80 13.82
CA THR A 399 14.52 -37.85 13.18
C THR A 399 15.20 -36.49 12.99
N CYS A 400 14.68 -35.65 12.09
CA CYS A 400 15.17 -34.27 11.88
C CYS A 400 14.53 -33.34 12.92
N TRP A 401 15.29 -32.43 13.52
CA TRP A 401 14.80 -31.44 14.50
C TRP A 401 15.32 -30.08 14.11
N TYR A 402 14.46 -29.06 14.17
CA TYR A 402 14.92 -27.68 14.07
C TYR A 402 15.79 -27.32 15.27
N VAL A 403 16.77 -26.44 15.04
CA VAL A 403 17.63 -25.89 16.09
C VAL A 403 17.61 -24.37 16.00
N ILE A 404 17.34 -23.73 17.14
CA ILE A 404 17.45 -22.28 17.28
C ILE A 404 18.88 -21.98 17.76
N PRO A 405 19.69 -21.22 17.00
CA PRO A 405 21.04 -20.87 17.44
C PRO A 405 21.03 -20.12 18.78
N GLU A 406 21.88 -20.53 19.72
CA GLU A 406 21.88 -20.05 21.12
C GLU A 406 21.91 -18.52 21.24
N HIS A 407 22.72 -17.84 20.43
CA HIS A 407 22.85 -16.38 20.48
C HIS A 407 21.91 -15.63 19.52
N LEU A 408 20.99 -16.31 18.83
CA LEU A 408 20.11 -15.67 17.86
C LEU A 408 19.21 -14.59 18.49
N PRO A 409 18.53 -14.80 19.64
CA PRO A 409 17.68 -13.77 20.25
C PRO A 409 18.44 -12.47 20.51
N LYS A 410 19.62 -12.56 21.12
CA LYS A 410 20.46 -11.39 21.42
C LYS A 410 21.00 -10.74 20.15
N LYS A 411 21.46 -11.52 19.15
CA LYS A 411 21.96 -10.99 17.86
C LYS A 411 20.90 -10.27 17.04
N LEU A 412 19.63 -10.63 17.19
CA LEU A 412 18.54 -9.93 16.50
C LEU A 412 18.10 -8.68 17.27
N THR A 413 18.19 -8.70 18.59
CA THR A 413 17.86 -7.55 19.45
C THR A 413 18.96 -6.48 19.42
N ASP A 414 20.23 -6.88 19.46
CA ASP A 414 21.42 -6.03 19.40
C ASP A 414 22.23 -6.39 18.15
N ASN A 415 22.10 -5.58 17.10
CA ASN A 415 22.64 -5.86 15.77
C ASN A 415 23.37 -4.64 15.18
N SER A 416 23.82 -4.77 13.93
CA SER A 416 24.59 -3.73 13.22
C SER A 416 23.77 -2.49 12.87
N LEU A 417 22.44 -2.57 12.83
CA LEU A 417 21.54 -1.44 12.60
C LEU A 417 21.24 -0.68 13.91
N GLY A 418 21.40 -1.32 15.07
CA GLY A 418 21.12 -0.73 16.38
C GLY A 418 20.45 -1.72 17.33
N ILE A 419 19.57 -1.21 18.18
CA ILE A 419 18.73 -2.01 19.07
C ILE A 419 17.32 -2.14 18.47
N SER A 420 16.90 -3.37 18.21
CA SER A 420 15.55 -3.69 17.72
C SER A 420 14.55 -3.52 18.86
N LEU A 421 13.77 -2.46 18.81
CA LEU A 421 12.69 -2.21 19.77
C LEU A 421 11.48 -3.10 19.48
N ASP A 422 11.23 -3.35 18.21
CA ASP A 422 10.13 -4.19 17.73
C ASP A 422 10.56 -4.90 16.45
N MET A 423 10.12 -6.14 16.27
CA MET A 423 10.33 -6.89 15.05
C MET A 423 9.30 -7.99 14.93
N GLU A 424 8.62 -8.08 13.78
CA GLU A 424 7.91 -9.27 13.35
C GLU A 424 8.54 -9.74 12.04
N TYR A 425 9.01 -10.97 12.01
CA TYR A 425 9.62 -11.56 10.83
C TYR A 425 9.04 -12.93 10.58
N SER A 426 8.60 -13.13 9.35
CA SER A 426 8.20 -14.41 8.83
C SER A 426 8.97 -14.72 7.56
N ALA A 427 9.34 -15.99 7.40
CA ALA A 427 9.87 -16.48 6.14
C ALA A 427 9.33 -17.86 5.83
N HIS A 428 9.09 -18.11 4.55
CA HIS A 428 8.74 -19.42 4.02
C HIS A 428 9.80 -19.83 3.00
N PHE A 429 10.36 -21.02 3.14
CA PHE A 429 11.36 -21.57 2.22
C PHE A 429 11.47 -23.09 2.40
N GLN A 430 11.73 -23.83 1.32
CA GLN A 430 11.96 -25.29 1.40
C GLN A 430 10.88 -26.05 2.20
N GLN A 431 9.60 -25.67 2.09
CA GLN A 431 8.50 -26.20 2.91
C GLN A 431 8.69 -26.00 4.42
N SER A 432 9.41 -24.95 4.83
CA SER A 432 9.63 -24.52 6.22
C SER A 432 9.07 -23.12 6.43
N ASN A 433 8.56 -22.88 7.63
CA ASN A 433 8.19 -21.58 8.13
C ASN A 433 9.15 -21.18 9.26
N ARG A 434 9.64 -19.96 9.20
CA ARG A 434 10.28 -19.27 10.33
C ARG A 434 9.40 -18.12 10.77
N TYR A 435 9.21 -17.99 12.06
CA TYR A 435 8.55 -16.86 12.69
C TYR A 435 9.41 -16.34 13.84
N ILE A 436 9.61 -15.03 13.88
CA ILE A 436 10.32 -14.34 14.96
C ILE A 436 9.53 -13.11 15.35
N ARG A 437 9.35 -12.91 16.67
CA ARG A 437 8.78 -11.71 17.23
C ARG A 437 9.69 -11.14 18.31
N ILE A 438 9.94 -9.84 18.27
CA ILE A 438 10.59 -9.06 19.34
C ILE A 438 9.60 -7.97 19.72
N GLU A 439 9.21 -7.92 20.99
CA GLU A 439 8.43 -6.82 21.57
C GLU A 439 9.22 -6.24 22.73
N SER A 440 9.16 -4.92 22.93
CA SER A 440 9.86 -4.29 24.05
C SER A 440 9.07 -3.22 24.78
N ALA A 441 9.45 -3.01 26.04
CA ALA A 441 8.81 -2.04 26.91
C ALA A 441 9.78 -1.47 27.95
N PHE A 442 9.58 -0.19 28.29
CA PHE A 442 10.25 0.45 29.42
C PHE A 442 9.64 -0.01 30.74
N VAL A 443 10.52 -0.32 31.69
CA VAL A 443 10.16 -0.82 33.02
C VAL A 443 11.06 -0.15 34.05
N LYS A 444 10.54 0.12 35.25
CA LYS A 444 11.38 0.61 36.35
C LYS A 444 12.40 -0.48 36.75
N LYS A 445 13.64 -0.07 37.00
CA LYS A 445 14.76 -0.98 37.31
C LYS A 445 14.44 -1.98 38.43
N ASP A 446 13.68 -1.55 39.44
CA ASP A 446 13.33 -2.36 40.61
C ASP A 446 12.33 -3.50 40.31
N TYR A 447 11.59 -3.41 39.21
CA TYR A 447 10.55 -4.39 38.85
C TYR A 447 10.99 -5.40 37.79
N ILE A 448 12.24 -5.33 37.27
CA ILE A 448 12.72 -6.24 36.22
C ILE A 448 12.58 -7.70 36.66
N ASN A 449 13.14 -8.07 37.81
CA ASN A 449 13.11 -9.45 38.29
C ASN A 449 11.68 -9.95 38.52
N GLN A 450 10.80 -9.09 39.05
CA GLN A 450 9.40 -9.44 39.27
C GLN A 450 8.67 -9.69 37.94
N LEU A 451 8.90 -8.85 36.93
CA LEU A 451 8.31 -9.02 35.59
C LEU A 451 8.82 -10.29 34.91
N VAL A 452 10.12 -10.58 35.00
CA VAL A 452 10.70 -11.82 34.46
C VAL A 452 10.01 -13.05 35.09
N THR A 453 9.82 -13.07 36.41
CA THR A 453 9.13 -14.17 37.11
C THR A 453 7.67 -14.32 36.66
N GLU A 454 6.94 -13.23 36.44
CA GLU A 454 5.56 -13.34 35.94
C GLU A 454 5.50 -13.86 34.49
N LEU A 455 6.46 -13.47 33.64
CA LEU A 455 6.56 -13.91 32.25
C LEU A 455 6.98 -15.39 32.10
N GLU A 456 7.46 -16.04 33.17
CA GLU A 456 7.65 -17.50 33.21
C GLU A 456 6.33 -18.27 33.03
N ASN A 457 5.19 -17.64 33.30
CA ASN A 457 3.89 -18.23 33.06
C ASN A 457 3.59 -18.26 31.54
N PRO A 458 3.29 -19.43 30.94
CA PRO A 458 3.09 -19.56 29.50
C PRO A 458 1.89 -18.76 28.96
N ASN A 459 0.94 -18.38 29.81
CA ASN A 459 -0.25 -17.60 29.42
C ASN A 459 -0.09 -16.09 29.67
N VAL A 460 1.11 -15.64 30.04
CA VAL A 460 1.40 -14.24 30.34
C VAL A 460 2.38 -13.70 29.30
N ALA A 461 2.04 -12.56 28.71
CA ALA A 461 2.84 -11.85 27.73
C ALA A 461 3.16 -10.44 28.23
N LEU A 462 4.19 -9.82 27.64
CA LEU A 462 4.62 -8.47 28.02
C LEU A 462 3.49 -7.45 27.90
N PHE A 463 2.62 -7.58 26.90
CA PHE A 463 1.48 -6.69 26.69
C PHE A 463 0.42 -6.73 27.81
N ASP A 464 0.40 -7.77 28.65
CA ASP A 464 -0.51 -7.86 29.80
C ASP A 464 -0.18 -6.83 30.89
N PHE A 465 1.05 -6.31 30.88
CA PHE A 465 1.55 -5.29 31.81
C PHE A 465 1.46 -3.87 31.25
N TYR A 466 0.99 -3.69 30.02
CA TYR A 466 0.85 -2.36 29.43
C TYR A 466 -0.23 -1.56 30.15
N GLN A 467 0.05 -0.28 30.37
CA GLN A 467 -0.92 0.62 30.98
C GLN A 467 -2.09 0.87 30.03
N LYS A 468 -3.15 0.08 30.13
CA LYS A 468 -4.39 0.28 29.35
C LYS A 468 -5.25 1.39 29.97
N ASN A 469 -5.74 2.33 29.17
CA ASN A 469 -6.89 3.17 29.53
C ASN A 469 -8.12 2.25 29.56
N HIS A 470 -8.56 1.83 30.75
CA HIS A 470 -9.58 0.80 30.89
C HIS A 470 -10.97 1.34 30.50
N GLU A 471 -11.57 0.81 29.41
CA GLU A 471 -13.03 0.75 29.28
C GLU A 471 -13.58 -0.68 29.32
N TYR A 472 -12.81 -1.69 28.93
CA TYR A 472 -13.27 -3.09 28.96
C TYR A 472 -12.17 -4.05 29.41
N GLY A 473 -12.34 -4.67 30.59
CA GLY A 473 -11.50 -5.80 31.01
C GLY A 473 -11.54 -6.13 32.51
N TYR A 474 -12.07 -7.31 32.84
CA TYR A 474 -12.14 -7.92 34.18
C TYR A 474 -10.79 -8.54 34.62
N HIS A 475 -9.68 -7.81 34.52
CA HIS A 475 -8.39 -8.25 35.06
C HIS A 475 -8.00 -7.41 36.28
N LYS A 476 -7.49 -8.07 37.33
CA LYS A 476 -6.87 -7.36 38.47
C LYS A 476 -5.78 -6.45 37.91
N LYS A 477 -5.80 -5.16 38.28
CA LYS A 477 -4.74 -4.22 37.90
C LYS A 477 -3.37 -4.82 38.29
N PRO A 478 -2.39 -4.84 37.37
CA PRO A 478 -1.07 -5.35 37.68
C PRO A 478 -0.41 -4.47 38.76
N MET A 479 0.51 -5.06 39.53
CA MET A 479 1.18 -4.38 40.64
C MET A 479 2.11 -3.24 40.17
N PHE A 480 2.56 -3.32 38.92
CA PHE A 480 3.35 -2.32 38.21
C PHE A 480 2.98 -2.35 36.72
N PHE A 481 3.39 -1.33 35.98
CA PHE A 481 3.13 -1.22 34.54
C PHE A 481 4.43 -1.18 33.76
N ALA A 482 4.38 -1.72 32.55
CA ALA A 482 5.37 -1.52 31.50
C ALA A 482 4.82 -0.52 30.47
N HIS A 483 5.70 0.23 29.82
CA HIS A 483 5.33 1.18 28.77
C HIS A 483 5.89 0.68 27.44
N PRO A 484 5.05 0.33 26.44
CA PRO A 484 5.55 -0.15 25.16
C PRO A 484 6.50 0.87 24.52
N THR A 485 7.52 0.39 23.84
CA THR A 485 8.43 1.25 23.05
C THR A 485 7.89 1.52 21.66
N CYS A 486 7.11 0.60 21.11
CA CYS A 486 6.54 0.64 19.77
C CYS A 486 5.04 0.34 19.78
N GLU A 487 4.31 0.92 18.82
CA GLU A 487 2.88 0.73 18.63
C GLU A 487 2.54 0.80 17.12
N VAL A 488 1.33 0.36 16.76
CA VAL A 488 0.79 0.56 15.41
C VAL A 488 0.53 2.05 15.20
N ILE A 489 1.22 2.67 14.25
CA ILE A 489 1.13 4.11 14.00
C ILE A 489 0.14 4.47 12.89
N THR A 490 -0.14 3.52 12.00
CA THR A 490 -1.17 3.64 10.97
C THR A 490 -1.55 2.26 10.45
N THR A 491 -2.77 2.14 9.95
CA THR A 491 -3.25 1.00 9.16
C THR A 491 -3.55 1.46 7.73
N PHE A 492 -3.58 0.52 6.80
CA PHE A 492 -3.98 0.75 5.43
C PHE A 492 -5.30 0.03 5.18
N SER A 493 -6.26 0.74 4.61
CA SER A 493 -7.53 0.15 4.18
C SER A 493 -7.28 -0.95 3.14
N ASP A 494 -7.98 -2.07 3.26
CA ASP A 494 -7.98 -3.13 2.24
C ASP A 494 -8.58 -2.66 0.91
N ASP A 495 -9.40 -1.62 0.97
CA ASP A 495 -10.09 -1.01 -0.17
C ASP A 495 -9.33 0.18 -0.78
N ALA A 496 -8.12 0.48 -0.30
CA ALA A 496 -7.30 1.52 -0.89
C ALA A 496 -6.98 1.18 -2.36
N LEU A 497 -7.21 2.14 -3.26
CA LEU A 497 -7.17 1.89 -4.70
C LEU A 497 -5.79 1.45 -5.23
N ASP A 498 -4.71 1.84 -4.55
CA ASP A 498 -3.33 1.48 -4.89
C ASP A 498 -2.89 0.12 -4.33
N LYS A 499 -3.77 -0.62 -3.64
CA LYS A 499 -3.47 -1.98 -3.13
C LYS A 499 -3.16 -3.00 -4.23
N LYS A 500 -3.48 -2.69 -5.49
CA LYS A 500 -3.16 -3.51 -6.67
C LYS A 500 -1.90 -3.05 -7.40
N ASP A 501 -1.13 -2.16 -6.78
CA ASP A 501 0.19 -1.78 -7.28
C ASP A 501 1.12 -3.00 -7.28
N LEU A 502 1.72 -3.28 -8.43
CA LEU A 502 2.66 -4.39 -8.60
C LEU A 502 3.93 -4.20 -7.74
N LEU A 503 4.26 -2.96 -7.37
CA LEU A 503 5.39 -2.66 -6.48
C LEU A 503 5.13 -3.08 -5.03
N LEU A 504 3.88 -3.36 -4.64
CA LEU A 504 3.53 -3.81 -3.30
C LEU A 504 3.87 -5.27 -3.02
N LYS A 505 4.04 -6.13 -4.04
CA LYS A 505 4.26 -7.61 -3.98
C LYS A 505 3.73 -8.29 -2.70
N ASP A 506 2.50 -8.80 -2.73
CA ASP A 506 1.80 -9.49 -1.62
C ASP A 506 1.83 -8.78 -0.25
N TYR A 507 1.94 -7.44 -0.25
CA TYR A 507 1.83 -6.57 0.95
C TYR A 507 0.67 -6.94 1.89
N LEU A 508 -0.46 -7.37 1.30
CA LEU A 508 -1.70 -7.67 2.00
C LEU A 508 -1.64 -8.93 2.88
N THR A 509 -0.74 -9.88 2.60
CA THR A 509 -0.70 -11.16 3.34
C THR A 509 0.07 -11.04 4.65
N ALA A 510 0.92 -10.02 4.79
CA ALA A 510 1.89 -9.93 5.85
C ALA A 510 1.49 -9.01 7.01
N SER A 511 1.06 -7.77 6.72
CA SER A 511 0.69 -6.76 7.73
C SER A 511 0.12 -5.50 7.07
N ASN A 512 -1.17 -5.22 7.23
CA ASN A 512 -1.82 -3.99 6.74
C ASN A 512 -1.59 -2.77 7.65
N TYR A 513 -0.44 -2.72 8.32
CA TYR A 513 -0.15 -1.71 9.33
C TYR A 513 1.35 -1.38 9.35
N LEU A 514 1.66 -0.18 9.83
CA LEU A 514 3.04 0.22 10.11
C LEU A 514 3.26 0.25 11.62
N MET A 515 4.38 -0.33 12.03
CA MET A 515 4.92 -0.16 13.38
C MET A 515 5.80 1.09 13.42
N GLY A 516 5.73 1.80 14.53
CA GLY A 516 6.62 2.90 14.85
C GLY A 516 6.75 3.05 16.36
N LEU A 517 7.26 4.18 16.83
CA LEU A 517 7.40 4.44 18.26
C LEU A 517 6.03 4.59 18.93
N SER A 518 5.97 4.13 20.19
CA SER A 518 4.84 4.40 21.05
C SER A 518 4.66 5.88 21.29
N ASP A 519 3.44 6.24 21.64
CA ASP A 519 3.04 7.64 21.76
C ASP A 519 3.85 8.41 22.83
N ASN A 520 4.32 7.71 23.87
CA ASN A 520 5.20 8.26 24.90
C ASN A 520 6.63 8.51 24.38
N LEU A 521 7.23 7.51 23.74
CA LEU A 521 8.61 7.60 23.24
C LEU A 521 8.71 8.64 22.10
N ARG A 522 7.70 8.68 21.23
CA ARG A 522 7.55 9.71 20.19
C ARG A 522 7.54 11.13 20.77
N LYS A 523 6.75 11.36 21.83
CA LYS A 523 6.68 12.66 22.52
C LYS A 523 8.00 13.02 23.19
N ASP A 524 8.69 12.06 23.80
CA ASP A 524 10.00 12.26 24.41
C ASP A 524 11.09 12.69 23.43
N LEU A 525 10.97 12.26 22.17
CA LEU A 525 11.83 12.64 21.05
C LEU A 525 11.33 13.88 20.28
N ASN A 526 10.26 14.53 20.74
CA ASN A 526 9.62 15.68 20.08
C ASN A 526 9.23 15.41 18.61
N LEU A 527 8.84 14.17 18.30
CA LEU A 527 8.46 13.77 16.95
C LEU A 527 6.94 13.92 16.74
N SER A 528 6.49 14.53 15.64
CA SER A 528 5.07 14.56 15.29
C SER A 528 4.62 13.23 14.67
N GLN A 529 3.32 12.92 14.71
CA GLN A 529 2.79 11.71 14.05
C GLN A 529 3.06 11.74 12.53
N GLU A 530 2.92 12.91 11.91
CA GLU A 530 3.20 13.09 10.48
C GLU A 530 4.67 12.85 10.15
N ASN A 531 5.60 13.38 10.94
CA ASN A 531 7.03 13.16 10.72
C ASN A 531 7.39 11.69 10.93
N GLN A 532 6.85 11.05 11.97
CA GLN A 532 7.04 9.61 12.19
C GLN A 532 6.61 8.79 10.97
N LEU A 533 5.43 9.08 10.42
CA LEU A 533 4.95 8.42 9.20
C LEU A 533 5.85 8.70 7.99
N LEU A 534 6.45 9.90 7.89
CA LEU A 534 7.39 10.19 6.80
C LEU A 534 8.70 9.40 6.93
N HIS A 535 9.16 9.13 8.15
CA HIS A 535 10.39 8.35 8.44
C HIS A 535 10.24 6.83 8.21
N THR A 536 9.03 6.31 7.99
CA THR A 536 8.85 4.90 7.59
C THR A 536 9.05 4.69 6.09
N ARG A 537 9.09 5.77 5.29
CA ARG A 537 9.20 5.66 3.84
C ARG A 537 10.60 5.25 3.41
N VAL A 538 10.67 4.52 2.28
CA VAL A 538 11.94 4.03 1.70
C VAL A 538 12.94 5.16 1.42
N ASP A 539 12.45 6.32 0.98
CA ASP A 539 13.28 7.46 0.57
C ASP A 539 13.55 8.44 1.73
N SER A 540 13.19 8.09 2.97
CA SER A 540 13.48 8.94 4.12
C SER A 540 14.96 8.83 4.52
N ASN A 541 15.81 9.49 3.73
CA ASN A 541 17.24 9.62 4.03
C ASN A 541 17.39 10.68 5.14
N SER A 542 17.01 10.32 6.36
CA SER A 542 17.11 11.19 7.52
C SER A 542 18.18 10.69 8.46
N ASP A 543 19.01 11.62 8.98
CA ASP A 543 19.86 11.45 10.17
C ASP A 543 19.04 11.21 11.46
N PHE A 544 17.83 10.66 11.31
CA PHE A 544 16.93 10.36 12.40
C PHE A 544 17.40 9.06 13.06
N PRO A 545 17.59 9.03 14.40
CA PRO A 545 18.24 7.90 15.08
C PRO A 545 17.37 6.64 15.16
N ILE A 546 16.25 6.59 14.44
CA ILE A 546 15.33 5.46 14.41
C ILE A 546 15.04 5.11 12.96
N GLN A 547 15.16 3.81 12.67
CA GLN A 547 14.86 3.23 11.38
C GLN A 547 13.63 2.35 11.51
N MET A 548 12.70 2.49 10.59
CA MET A 548 11.47 1.71 10.54
C MET A 548 11.42 0.99 9.21
N TYR A 549 11.36 -0.33 9.28
CA TYR A 549 11.27 -1.21 8.12
C TYR A 549 9.92 -1.88 8.09
N HIS A 550 9.38 -1.98 6.89
CA HIS A 550 8.22 -2.79 6.60
C HIS A 550 8.41 -3.41 5.20
N TRP A 551 8.44 -4.74 5.08
CA TRP A 551 8.79 -5.41 3.82
C TRP A 551 7.92 -6.63 3.55
N SER A 552 7.88 -7.01 2.27
CA SER A 552 7.25 -8.25 1.79
C SER A 552 7.92 -8.71 0.50
N GLU A 553 8.75 -9.73 0.48
CA GLU A 553 9.38 -10.25 -0.73
C GLU A 553 8.83 -11.65 -1.03
N PRO A 554 7.66 -11.78 -1.68
CA PRO A 554 7.17 -13.06 -2.17
C PRO A 554 7.93 -13.49 -3.43
N GLU A 555 8.25 -14.78 -3.56
CA GLU A 555 8.63 -15.34 -4.86
C GLU A 555 7.38 -15.57 -5.72
N ASN A 556 7.36 -14.94 -6.90
CA ASN A 556 6.27 -15.00 -7.90
C ASN A 556 6.13 -16.39 -8.56
N GLU A 557 7.10 -17.29 -8.40
CA GLU A 557 7.11 -18.58 -9.08
C GLU A 557 6.21 -19.61 -8.37
N SER A 558 5.55 -20.47 -9.16
CA SER A 558 4.78 -21.62 -8.65
C SER A 558 5.72 -22.80 -8.36
N GLY A 559 5.75 -23.32 -7.13
CA GLY A 559 6.59 -24.48 -6.79
C GLY A 559 6.75 -24.75 -5.30
N TYR A 560 7.46 -25.83 -4.96
CA TYR A 560 7.78 -26.24 -3.57
C TYR A 560 9.00 -25.54 -2.97
N GLU A 561 9.74 -24.79 -3.80
CA GLU A 561 10.99 -24.11 -3.43
C GLU A 561 10.80 -22.61 -3.17
N LYS A 562 9.55 -22.13 -3.03
CA LYS A 562 9.26 -20.71 -2.82
C LYS A 562 10.01 -20.18 -1.61
N HIS A 563 10.88 -19.20 -1.82
CA HIS A 563 11.40 -18.34 -0.78
C HIS A 563 10.54 -17.09 -0.68
N SER A 564 10.07 -16.78 0.52
CA SER A 564 9.44 -15.50 0.78
C SER A 564 9.77 -15.03 2.17
N THR A 565 9.85 -13.72 2.33
CA THR A 565 9.99 -13.10 3.65
C THR A 565 9.09 -11.89 3.76
N TYR A 566 8.52 -11.69 4.93
CA TYR A 566 7.72 -10.53 5.22
C TYR A 566 7.90 -10.14 6.68
N GLY A 567 7.74 -8.86 6.97
CA GLY A 567 7.94 -8.39 8.32
C GLY A 567 7.92 -6.88 8.49
N ASN A 568 8.07 -6.50 9.75
CA ASN A 568 8.30 -5.14 10.17
C ASN A 568 9.40 -5.11 11.24
N MET A 569 10.08 -3.98 11.37
CA MET A 569 11.16 -3.81 12.34
C MET A 569 11.32 -2.34 12.70
N VAL A 570 11.42 -2.04 13.99
CA VAL A 570 11.75 -0.69 14.50
C VAL A 570 13.07 -0.78 15.23
N VAL A 571 14.07 -0.03 14.76
CA VAL A 571 15.44 -0.03 15.29
C VAL A 571 15.80 1.36 15.78
N ILE A 572 16.44 1.45 16.93
CA ILE A 572 16.98 2.70 17.47
C ILE A 572 18.51 2.64 17.57
N GLU A 573 19.17 3.76 17.27
CA GLU A 573 20.59 3.94 17.52
C GLU A 573 20.92 3.77 19.01
N LYS A 574 22.05 3.13 19.28
CA LYS A 574 22.47 2.75 20.64
C LYS A 574 22.65 3.98 21.53
N GLU A 575 23.30 5.01 21.00
CA GLU A 575 23.58 6.27 21.67
C GLU A 575 22.28 6.99 22.04
N CYS A 576 21.31 7.01 21.12
CA CYS A 576 20.00 7.60 21.37
C CYS A 576 19.25 6.87 22.49
N LEU A 577 19.21 5.53 22.42
CA LEU A 577 18.56 4.73 23.47
C LEU A 577 19.24 4.91 24.84
N LEU A 578 20.57 5.00 24.85
CA LEU A 578 21.35 5.21 26.07
C LEU A 578 20.94 6.53 26.75
N GLU A 579 20.79 7.63 26.01
CA GLU A 579 20.34 8.91 26.56
C GLU A 579 18.90 8.87 27.06
N ILE A 580 18.00 8.17 26.35
CA ILE A 580 16.61 7.97 26.80
C ILE A 580 16.57 7.25 28.16
N LEU A 581 17.28 6.12 28.27
CA LEU A 581 17.29 5.33 29.50
C LEU A 581 17.89 6.11 30.69
N LYS A 582 18.89 6.98 30.46
CA LYS A 582 19.43 7.87 31.51
C LYS A 582 18.39 8.86 31.98
N LYS A 583 17.77 9.56 31.03
CA LYS A 583 16.77 10.61 31.30
C LYS A 583 15.57 10.04 32.07
N GLN A 584 15.11 8.85 31.69
CA GLN A 584 13.94 8.21 32.28
C GLN A 584 14.26 7.42 33.57
N ASN A 585 15.54 7.11 33.84
CA ASN A 585 15.97 6.22 34.91
C ASN A 585 15.23 4.86 34.90
N GLN A 586 15.05 4.31 33.70
CA GLN A 586 14.35 3.05 33.46
C GLN A 586 15.31 2.02 32.85
N ALA A 587 14.84 0.77 32.77
CA ALA A 587 15.41 -0.27 31.94
C ALA A 587 14.43 -0.58 30.81
N ILE A 588 14.91 -1.29 29.79
CA ILE A 588 14.07 -1.84 28.73
C ILE A 588 14.12 -3.36 28.79
N LEU A 589 12.95 -3.98 28.66
CA LEU A 589 12.79 -5.43 28.61
C LEU A 589 12.31 -5.82 27.22
N PHE A 590 12.83 -6.92 26.70
CA PHE A 590 12.48 -7.50 25.41
C PHE A 590 11.94 -8.91 25.61
N GLU A 591 10.78 -9.19 25.02
CA GLU A 591 10.26 -10.54 24.86
C GLU A 591 10.57 -11.00 23.42
N VAL A 592 11.40 -12.04 23.29
CA VAL A 592 11.82 -12.59 22.00
C VAL A 592 11.23 -13.99 21.82
N LEU A 593 10.35 -14.13 20.83
CA LEU A 593 9.74 -15.40 20.42
C LEU A 593 10.36 -15.85 19.11
N ILE A 594 10.78 -17.11 19.03
CA ILE A 594 11.30 -17.71 17.79
C ILE A 594 10.62 -19.06 17.60
N SER A 595 10.13 -19.33 16.38
CA SER A 595 9.50 -20.59 15.99
C SER A 595 9.99 -21.01 14.61
N PHE A 596 10.56 -22.21 14.51
CA PHE A 596 10.93 -22.85 13.24
C PHE A 596 10.14 -24.15 13.10
N GLU A 597 9.44 -24.30 11.99
CA GLU A 597 8.62 -25.49 11.72
C GLU A 597 8.53 -25.79 10.23
N ASP A 598 8.00 -26.96 9.89
CA ASP A 598 7.66 -27.32 8.51
C ASP A 598 6.23 -26.88 8.18
N ASP A 599 5.93 -26.65 6.89
CA ASP A 599 4.60 -26.24 6.41
C ASP A 599 3.57 -27.35 6.64
N SER A 600 2.64 -27.13 7.56
CA SER A 600 1.62 -28.10 7.95
C SER A 600 0.71 -28.57 6.82
N TYR A 601 0.55 -27.79 5.75
CA TYR A 601 -0.41 -28.08 4.67
C TYR A 601 0.23 -28.66 3.41
N ARG A 602 1.52 -28.40 3.15
CA ARG A 602 2.17 -28.75 1.88
C ARG A 602 3.48 -29.55 2.03
N PHE A 603 3.79 -30.00 3.24
CA PHE A 603 5.01 -30.77 3.47
C PHE A 603 4.96 -32.16 2.83
N HIS A 604 6.03 -32.50 2.09
CA HIS A 604 6.20 -33.83 1.52
C HIS A 604 7.33 -34.56 2.25
N GLY A 605 7.02 -35.69 2.88
CA GLY A 605 7.99 -36.53 3.60
C GLY A 605 7.70 -36.63 5.09
N THR A 606 8.72 -36.95 5.89
CA THR A 606 8.61 -36.94 7.36
C THR A 606 8.95 -35.55 7.90
N PRO A 607 7.98 -34.83 8.52
CA PRO A 607 8.23 -33.50 9.05
C PRO A 607 9.31 -33.52 10.12
N SER A 608 10.12 -32.48 10.12
CA SER A 608 11.07 -32.18 11.19
C SER A 608 10.28 -31.80 12.45
N LYS A 609 10.82 -32.10 13.63
CA LYS A 609 10.23 -31.59 14.86
C LYS A 609 10.43 -30.08 14.95
N PRO A 610 9.39 -29.29 15.26
CA PRO A 610 9.50 -27.84 15.36
C PRO A 610 10.40 -27.46 16.53
N ALA A 611 10.97 -26.26 16.47
CA ALA A 611 11.72 -25.65 17.57
C ALA A 611 11.08 -24.32 17.92
N LYS A 612 10.77 -24.11 19.20
CA LYS A 612 10.22 -22.87 19.72
C LYS A 612 11.05 -22.41 20.92
N SER A 613 11.33 -21.11 21.00
CA SER A 613 11.98 -20.50 22.17
C SER A 613 11.31 -19.19 22.54
N LYS A 614 11.18 -18.94 23.85
CA LYS A 614 10.84 -17.63 24.41
C LYS A 614 12.00 -17.18 25.28
N THR A 615 12.64 -16.07 24.93
CA THR A 615 13.77 -15.51 25.66
C THR A 615 13.43 -14.11 26.12
N ILE A 616 13.65 -13.84 27.40
CA ILE A 616 13.52 -12.49 27.97
C ILE A 616 14.92 -11.88 28.07
N LEU A 617 15.11 -10.75 27.39
CA LEU A 617 16.32 -9.93 27.51
C LEU A 617 15.98 -8.66 28.26
N PHE A 618 16.92 -8.14 29.03
CA PHE A 618 16.76 -6.80 29.61
C PHE A 618 18.06 -6.02 29.51
N LEU A 619 17.91 -4.73 29.32
CA LEU A 619 19.00 -3.78 29.14
C LEU A 619 18.84 -2.65 30.15
N LYS A 620 19.89 -2.44 30.94
CA LYS A 620 19.99 -1.34 31.92
C LYS A 620 21.31 -0.60 31.75
N ILE A 621 21.39 0.60 32.32
CA ILE A 621 22.63 1.37 32.34
C ILE A 621 23.44 1.02 33.58
N ASP A 622 24.73 0.77 33.40
CA ASP A 622 25.71 0.86 34.48
C ASP A 622 26.01 2.33 34.77
N GLU A 623 25.59 2.82 35.93
CA GLU A 623 25.75 4.22 36.35
C GLU A 623 27.23 4.63 36.51
N GLN A 624 28.15 3.66 36.66
CA GLN A 624 29.58 3.95 36.81
C GLN A 624 30.29 4.12 35.47
N ASN A 625 30.01 3.24 34.51
CA ASN A 625 30.70 3.19 33.23
C ASN A 625 29.91 3.83 32.08
N ASN A 626 28.65 4.21 32.34
CA ASN A 626 27.77 4.83 31.36
C ASN A 626 27.52 3.92 30.13
N GLU A 627 27.55 2.61 30.36
CA GLU A 627 27.45 1.56 29.35
C GLU A 627 26.23 0.67 29.57
N PHE A 628 25.86 -0.06 28.53
CA PHE A 628 24.80 -1.05 28.56
C PHE A 628 25.20 -2.30 29.32
N VAL A 629 24.32 -2.75 30.23
CA VAL A 629 24.40 -4.04 30.90
C VAL A 629 23.22 -4.89 30.47
N TRP A 630 23.53 -5.97 29.76
CA TRP A 630 22.57 -6.97 29.34
C TRP A 630 22.36 -8.02 30.44
N GLY A 631 21.11 -8.42 30.63
CA GLY A 631 20.76 -9.69 31.25
C GLY A 631 19.84 -10.52 30.34
N GLU A 632 19.87 -11.82 30.55
CA GLU A 632 19.16 -12.80 29.73
C GLU A 632 18.54 -13.88 30.61
N HIS A 633 17.32 -14.27 30.26
CA HIS A 633 16.58 -15.33 30.92
C HIS A 633 15.81 -16.15 29.87
N ILE A 634 16.20 -17.41 29.69
CA ILE A 634 15.60 -18.33 28.70
C ILE A 634 14.44 -19.07 29.37
N LEU A 635 13.24 -18.99 28.78
CA LEU A 635 12.05 -19.64 29.30
C LEU A 635 11.82 -21.01 28.65
N PRO A 636 11.38 -22.03 29.41
CA PRO A 636 10.95 -23.29 28.84
C PRO A 636 9.68 -23.07 28.01
N VAL A 637 9.70 -23.48 26.75
CA VAL A 637 8.48 -23.52 25.92
C VAL A 637 7.84 -24.89 26.09
N ASN A 638 6.58 -24.92 26.53
CA ASN A 638 5.83 -26.17 26.60
C ASN A 638 5.42 -26.59 25.19
N ASP A 639 5.89 -27.77 24.76
CA ASP A 639 5.40 -28.49 23.58
C ASP A 639 3.98 -29.03 23.86
N ASN A 640 2.95 -28.18 23.78
CA ASN A 640 1.56 -28.61 23.77
C ASN A 640 0.86 -28.17 22.49
#